data_AF-A0A5C6QCP0-F1
#
_entry.id   AF-A0A5C6QCP0-F1
#
_cell.length_a   1.000
_cell.length_b   1.000
_cell.length_c   1.000
_cell.angle_alpha   90.00
_cell.angle_beta   90.00
_cell.angle_gamma   90.00
#
_symmetry.space_group_name_H-M   'P 1'
#
loop_
_entity.id
_entity.type
_entity.pdbx_description
1 polymer ?
#
loop_
_entity_poly.entity_id
_entity_poly.type
_entity_poly.pdbx_seq_one_letter_code
_entity_poly.pdbx_strand_id
1 'polypeptide(L)'
;MPRYVFLDTETTGLDPHTGGHRIIELACIEYKDTQPTGNVFNLQLNPEGKKSTKGAFQVHKISSEVLVDKPLFKDVHEQLISLIKDAHLVIYNADFDLKFLNSELNRINYPSTVNDICEKVICAMDLATQKFGGKRISQDNACKRYNIDISQRTTHSAYLDSSLCAELFFKLIDKDVKPLKSTPQENKHRPTKALSIPRAYKSKENGTYVQQNFCKNSECENFGIVAKNPTYEVDGKLKRGLGNDYKLTSNRNKKEYLLTCKLCGQSTVMINNRAYTKEVERLSLIGLQIEPSCSNSGDPSKPYGERHYYIPYSAEIRKGEARLKPKCENVGKGIFSFSELYKLSGKTKPVATIEHRSSKKLNKGGKPISGISTEEKIGSQRIQCKTCDTRFSVKLDPQQRHYLRDINLPLFNDMMNKGIINRAEQKFGISAKVIYAKIDFFYQQALAFDAYHKLNLDFAVATKILNISSDRQHYLSNWGDHNMPLPTPIINTSTVDNGSGYVFASTINFDFSSDYSYIKKEHKGKKEFNKESYFRRFSQYVLSDDEANEPINSSSADVEMQLPQKGLLVHQTYSILSHFEVLKETLKYSGRVNLYADNDAGFKTAICGVFSDWIAHGKLNAFQVFAERAGGHQLLDKSTAQRLKEKDIELQHEFPELNKKERLTLLWQDQLSNRVTMPGTRSEWIVSPNFNSHFAGVLPLSNIKNKDIKQITNLLESASLHGVDNWFQIIRRHLNMLERPVTSGTNSKRWNAYAGYNPEWMAKLIEIKRIYFNYCMTNERTNKKKFKGFEKPKPSTPAMRLHLVNCIYDAKDILSFSSNSKFIDKIYKTQSDN
;
A
#
# COMPACT_ATOMS: atom_id res chain seq x y z
N MET A 1 2.24 35.96 -60.69
CA MET A 1 3.08 34.89 -60.08
C MET A 1 2.63 34.73 -58.63
N PRO A 2 2.57 33.50 -58.09
CA PRO A 2 1.95 33.25 -56.80
C PRO A 2 2.76 33.84 -55.65
N ARG A 3 2.07 34.47 -54.71
CA ARG A 3 2.62 35.02 -53.47
C ARG A 3 2.47 33.97 -52.37
N TYR A 4 3.56 33.51 -51.78
CA TYR A 4 3.53 32.53 -50.70
C TYR A 4 3.72 33.21 -49.35
N VAL A 5 2.94 32.83 -48.36
CA VAL A 5 3.13 33.25 -46.97
C VAL A 5 3.28 32.01 -46.11
N PHE A 6 4.40 31.88 -45.41
CA PHE A 6 4.64 30.77 -44.49
C PHE A 6 4.27 31.18 -43.08
N LEU A 7 3.45 30.39 -42.39
CA LEU A 7 2.92 30.72 -41.07
C LEU A 7 3.12 29.58 -40.08
N ASP A 8 3.38 29.95 -38.83
CA ASP A 8 3.40 29.06 -37.67
C ASP A 8 2.95 29.81 -36.41
N THR A 9 2.39 29.08 -35.44
CA THR A 9 1.91 29.64 -34.16
C THR A 9 2.34 28.85 -32.95
N GLU A 10 2.74 29.56 -31.89
CA GLU A 10 2.87 28.99 -30.55
C GLU A 10 1.65 29.32 -29.70
N THR A 11 1.24 28.38 -28.86
CA THR A 11 -0.04 28.45 -28.15
C THR A 11 0.06 27.99 -26.70
N THR A 12 -0.90 28.40 -25.87
CA THR A 12 -0.94 28.00 -24.44
C THR A 12 -1.28 26.51 -24.23
N GLY A 13 -1.67 25.75 -25.25
CA GLY A 13 -2.07 24.35 -25.15
C GLY A 13 -2.56 23.81 -26.50
N LEU A 14 -3.24 22.66 -26.51
CA LEU A 14 -3.47 21.92 -27.77
C LEU A 14 -4.81 22.24 -28.47
N ASP A 15 -5.77 22.87 -27.78
CA ASP A 15 -7.12 23.05 -28.33
C ASP A 15 -7.81 24.36 -27.85
N PRO A 16 -8.18 25.28 -28.75
CA PRO A 16 -8.86 26.51 -28.37
C PRO A 16 -10.30 26.29 -27.85
N HIS A 17 -10.98 25.20 -28.20
CA HIS A 17 -12.38 24.97 -27.81
C HIS A 17 -12.54 24.24 -26.47
N THR A 18 -11.88 23.09 -26.31
CA THR A 18 -12.00 22.30 -25.06
C THR A 18 -11.25 22.96 -23.89
N GLY A 19 -10.14 23.63 -24.19
CA GLY A 19 -9.26 24.22 -23.19
C GLY A 19 -9.32 25.74 -23.10
N GLY A 20 -10.00 26.44 -24.03
CA GLY A 20 -9.92 27.90 -24.11
C GLY A 20 -8.49 28.40 -24.34
N HIS A 21 -7.66 27.62 -25.05
CA HIS A 21 -6.28 27.98 -25.34
C HIS A 21 -6.20 29.15 -26.35
N ARG A 22 -5.06 29.83 -26.34
CA ARG A 22 -4.81 31.12 -26.99
C ARG A 22 -3.45 31.09 -27.70
N ILE A 23 -3.33 31.88 -28.77
CA ILE A 23 -2.05 32.12 -29.45
C ILE A 23 -1.17 33.04 -28.59
N ILE A 24 0.13 32.74 -28.50
CA ILE A 24 1.12 33.51 -27.72
C ILE A 24 2.33 33.96 -28.54
N GLU A 25 2.57 33.34 -29.69
CA GLU A 25 3.54 33.78 -30.69
C GLU A 25 2.96 33.48 -32.07
N LEU A 26 3.14 34.40 -33.01
CA LEU A 26 2.66 34.25 -34.38
C LEU A 26 3.70 34.83 -35.32
N ALA A 27 4.11 34.05 -36.31
CA ALA A 27 4.99 34.52 -37.36
C ALA A 27 4.46 34.18 -38.76
N CYS A 28 4.69 35.11 -39.69
CA CYS A 28 4.42 34.99 -41.11
C CYS A 28 5.62 35.51 -41.90
N ILE A 29 6.04 34.79 -42.94
CA ILE A 29 7.15 35.18 -43.83
C ILE A 29 6.68 35.14 -45.28
N GLU A 30 6.78 36.26 -45.98
CA GLU A 30 6.37 36.37 -47.39
C GLU A 30 7.51 36.00 -48.36
N TYR A 31 7.15 35.23 -49.39
CA TYR A 31 8.00 34.86 -50.51
C TYR A 31 7.32 35.19 -51.84
N LYS A 32 8.12 35.69 -52.79
CA LYS A 32 7.77 35.85 -54.21
C LYS A 32 8.89 35.27 -55.05
N ASP A 33 8.54 34.53 -56.11
CA ASP A 33 9.51 33.89 -57.02
C ASP A 33 10.57 33.05 -56.29
N THR A 34 10.15 32.29 -55.27
CA THR A 34 11.01 31.45 -54.40
C THR A 34 12.04 32.22 -53.56
N GLN A 35 11.98 33.55 -53.55
CA GLN A 35 12.85 34.41 -52.75
C GLN A 35 12.07 35.12 -51.63
N PRO A 36 12.66 35.30 -50.43
CA PRO A 36 12.03 36.04 -49.35
C PRO A 36 11.92 37.52 -49.75
N THR A 37 10.75 38.13 -49.55
CA THR A 37 10.56 39.56 -49.89
C THR A 37 11.10 40.50 -48.82
N GLY A 38 11.46 39.96 -47.65
CA GLY A 38 11.79 40.73 -46.44
C GLY A 38 10.56 41.17 -45.64
N ASN A 39 9.35 40.94 -46.15
CA ASN A 39 8.11 41.23 -45.43
C ASN A 39 7.83 40.11 -44.40
N VAL A 40 8.20 40.37 -43.15
CA VAL A 40 8.10 39.45 -42.02
C VAL A 40 7.19 40.06 -40.96
N PHE A 41 6.17 39.31 -40.56
CA PHE A 41 5.37 39.61 -39.38
C PHE A 41 5.75 38.60 -38.30
N ASN A 42 6.29 39.06 -37.17
CA ASN A 42 6.69 38.18 -36.08
C ASN A 42 6.50 38.90 -34.75
N LEU A 43 5.59 38.39 -33.91
CA LEU A 43 5.30 38.99 -32.63
C LEU A 43 4.76 38.00 -31.60
N GLN A 44 4.96 38.34 -30.33
CA GLN A 44 4.33 37.67 -29.20
C GLN A 44 3.02 38.35 -28.84
N LEU A 45 2.06 37.57 -28.34
CA LEU A 45 0.70 38.01 -28.04
C LEU A 45 0.37 37.76 -26.57
N ASN A 46 -0.36 38.71 -25.98
CA ASN A 46 -0.92 38.54 -24.64
C ASN A 46 -2.15 37.61 -24.70
N PRO A 47 -2.14 36.45 -24.01
CA PRO A 47 -3.24 35.49 -24.06
C PRO A 47 -4.38 35.82 -23.07
N GLU A 48 -4.46 37.07 -22.59
CA GLU A 48 -5.49 37.59 -21.68
C GLU A 48 -5.62 36.74 -20.40
N GLY A 49 -4.49 36.47 -19.74
CA GLY A 49 -4.45 35.74 -18.47
C GLY A 49 -4.51 34.21 -18.59
N LYS A 50 -4.60 33.65 -19.80
CA LYS A 50 -4.52 32.20 -20.00
C LYS A 50 -3.08 31.70 -19.83
N LYS A 51 -2.88 30.80 -18.87
CA LYS A 51 -1.56 30.18 -18.61
C LYS A 51 -1.28 29.02 -19.57
N SER A 52 -0.01 28.89 -20.00
CA SER A 52 0.45 27.73 -20.76
C SER A 52 0.39 26.45 -19.93
N THR A 53 -0.02 25.36 -20.58
CA THR A 53 0.07 24.01 -19.98
C THR A 53 1.53 23.61 -19.79
N LYS A 54 1.80 22.67 -18.86
CA LYS A 54 3.16 22.14 -18.65
C LYS A 54 3.77 21.57 -19.94
N GLY A 55 2.96 20.97 -20.81
CA GLY A 55 3.38 20.43 -22.10
C GLY A 55 3.81 21.52 -23.08
N ALA A 56 2.96 22.53 -23.30
CA ALA A 56 3.27 23.65 -24.18
C ALA A 56 4.54 24.40 -23.72
N PHE A 57 4.63 24.74 -22.44
CA PHE A 57 5.80 25.43 -21.88
C PHE A 57 7.11 24.64 -22.06
N GLN A 58 7.06 23.30 -22.05
CA GLN A 58 8.25 22.48 -22.29
C GLN A 58 8.78 22.59 -23.74
N VAL A 59 7.92 22.94 -24.69
CA VAL A 59 8.21 23.03 -26.13
C VAL A 59 8.75 24.43 -26.49
N HIS A 60 8.00 25.49 -26.18
CA HIS A 60 8.32 26.87 -26.60
C HIS A 60 9.09 27.69 -25.55
N LYS A 61 9.10 27.30 -24.27
CA LYS A 61 9.80 27.98 -23.14
C LYS A 61 9.41 29.44 -22.86
N ILE A 62 8.36 29.96 -23.48
CA ILE A 62 7.79 31.30 -23.23
C ILE A 62 7.01 31.30 -21.91
N SER A 63 7.40 32.14 -20.95
CA SER A 63 6.73 32.27 -19.66
C SER A 63 5.57 33.27 -19.72
N SER A 64 4.55 33.09 -18.88
CA SER A 64 3.35 33.94 -18.90
C SER A 64 3.66 35.40 -18.50
N GLU A 65 4.71 35.63 -17.72
CA GLU A 65 5.11 36.94 -17.23
C GLU A 65 5.62 37.85 -18.37
N VAL A 66 6.29 37.26 -19.37
CA VAL A 66 6.85 37.99 -20.53
C VAL A 66 5.77 38.40 -21.54
N LEU A 67 4.56 37.83 -21.43
CA LEU A 67 3.45 38.07 -22.34
C LEU A 67 2.48 39.16 -21.87
N VAL A 68 2.65 39.69 -20.65
CA VAL A 68 1.69 40.63 -20.05
C VAL A 68 1.70 41.99 -20.76
N ASP A 69 2.86 42.45 -21.21
CA ASP A 69 3.06 43.74 -21.87
C ASP A 69 2.92 43.68 -23.40
N LYS A 70 2.59 42.50 -23.96
CA LYS A 70 2.49 42.26 -25.40
C LYS A 70 1.11 42.69 -25.94
N PRO A 71 1.00 43.03 -27.23
CA PRO A 71 -0.27 43.40 -27.83
C PRO A 71 -1.28 42.24 -27.79
N LEU A 72 -2.57 42.58 -27.81
CA LEU A 72 -3.63 41.60 -27.95
C LEU A 72 -3.80 41.23 -29.42
N PHE A 73 -4.39 40.05 -29.70
CA PHE A 73 -4.66 39.64 -31.08
C PHE A 73 -5.51 40.68 -31.83
N LYS A 74 -6.50 41.28 -31.15
CA LYS A 74 -7.35 42.34 -31.72
C LYS A 74 -6.56 43.58 -32.16
N ASP A 75 -5.38 43.83 -31.59
CA ASP A 75 -4.58 45.02 -31.90
C ASP A 75 -3.73 44.81 -33.17
N VAL A 76 -3.50 43.55 -33.57
CA VAL A 76 -2.59 43.20 -34.68
C VAL A 76 -3.26 42.49 -35.85
N HIS A 77 -4.54 42.10 -35.71
CA HIS A 77 -5.25 41.28 -36.70
C HIS A 77 -5.30 41.89 -38.11
N GLU A 78 -5.47 43.22 -38.24
CA GLU A 78 -5.51 43.89 -39.55
C GLU A 78 -4.20 43.73 -40.34
N GLN A 79 -3.06 43.81 -39.65
CA GLN A 79 -1.74 43.62 -40.25
C GLN A 79 -1.56 42.19 -40.73
N LEU A 80 -1.97 41.22 -39.91
CA LEU A 80 -1.97 39.80 -40.26
C LEU A 80 -2.82 39.52 -41.51
N ILE A 81 -4.06 40.04 -41.52
CA ILE A 81 -5.01 39.86 -42.62
C ILE A 81 -4.45 40.46 -43.91
N SER A 82 -3.92 41.69 -43.85
CA SER A 82 -3.30 42.34 -45.01
C SER A 82 -2.16 41.50 -45.62
N LEU A 83 -1.36 40.86 -44.76
CA LEU A 83 -0.26 40.01 -45.21
C LEU A 83 -0.72 38.73 -45.90
N ILE A 84 -1.72 38.03 -45.35
CA ILE A 84 -2.18 36.73 -45.87
C ILE A 84 -3.25 36.83 -46.97
N LYS A 85 -3.89 38.00 -47.13
CA LYS A 85 -4.98 38.22 -48.09
C LYS A 85 -4.53 37.90 -49.52
N ASP A 86 -5.29 37.12 -50.28
CA ASP A 86 -4.95 36.77 -51.66
C ASP A 86 -3.55 36.11 -51.82
N ALA A 87 -3.02 35.48 -50.76
CA ALA A 87 -1.77 34.73 -50.79
C ALA A 87 -2.02 33.21 -50.72
N HIS A 88 -1.03 32.44 -51.18
CA HIS A 88 -0.92 31.02 -50.90
C HIS A 88 -0.33 30.84 -49.49
N LEU A 89 -1.19 30.60 -48.51
CA LEU A 89 -0.79 30.38 -47.12
C LEU A 89 -0.28 28.95 -46.94
N VAL A 90 1.00 28.79 -46.57
CA VAL A 90 1.63 27.49 -46.35
C VAL A 90 1.95 27.31 -44.87
N ILE A 91 1.42 26.25 -44.28
CA ILE A 91 1.63 25.92 -42.85
C ILE A 91 2.04 24.46 -42.77
N TYR A 92 2.95 24.11 -41.85
CA TYR A 92 3.38 22.72 -41.73
C TYR A 92 2.22 21.81 -41.33
N ASN A 93 1.52 22.13 -40.24
CA ASN A 93 0.33 21.40 -39.79
C ASN A 93 -0.91 22.30 -39.82
N ALA A 94 -1.37 22.65 -41.03
CA ALA A 94 -2.40 23.67 -41.25
C ALA A 94 -3.66 23.52 -40.36
N ASP A 95 -4.15 22.30 -40.14
CA ASP A 95 -5.34 22.05 -39.30
C ASP A 95 -5.20 22.64 -37.87
N PHE A 96 -3.99 22.60 -37.31
CA PHE A 96 -3.73 23.10 -35.96
C PHE A 96 -3.80 24.64 -35.92
N ASP A 97 -2.98 25.31 -36.73
CA ASP A 97 -2.87 26.76 -36.76
C ASP A 97 -4.17 27.43 -37.23
N LEU A 98 -4.83 26.89 -38.25
CA LEU A 98 -6.12 27.40 -38.73
C LEU A 98 -7.18 27.35 -37.64
N LYS A 99 -7.19 26.30 -36.81
CA LYS A 99 -8.13 26.18 -35.69
C LYS A 99 -7.93 27.30 -34.67
N PHE A 100 -6.68 27.64 -34.37
CA PHE A 100 -6.35 28.73 -33.46
C PHE A 100 -6.64 30.11 -34.07
N LEU A 101 -6.21 30.37 -35.30
CA LEU A 101 -6.43 31.65 -35.99
C LEU A 101 -7.92 31.95 -36.16
N ASN A 102 -8.71 30.98 -36.62
CA ASN A 102 -10.16 31.16 -36.74
C ASN A 102 -10.83 31.33 -35.37
N SER A 103 -10.31 30.69 -34.31
CA SER A 103 -10.82 30.93 -32.96
C SER A 103 -10.52 32.36 -32.48
N GLU A 104 -9.37 32.95 -32.80
CA GLU A 104 -9.04 34.33 -32.43
C GLU A 104 -9.82 35.34 -33.28
N LEU A 105 -9.99 35.10 -34.59
CA LEU A 105 -10.85 35.92 -35.47
C LEU A 105 -12.32 35.92 -35.01
N ASN A 106 -12.84 34.75 -34.62
CA ASN A 106 -14.21 34.64 -34.08
C ASN A 106 -14.39 35.42 -32.78
N ARG A 107 -13.36 35.51 -31.92
CA ARG A 107 -13.43 36.28 -30.65
C ARG A 107 -13.59 37.78 -30.88
N ILE A 108 -13.09 38.28 -32.00
CA ILE A 108 -13.20 39.70 -32.38
C ILE A 108 -14.35 39.95 -33.37
N ASN A 109 -15.20 38.95 -33.62
CA ASN A 109 -16.31 38.98 -34.57
C ASN A 109 -15.88 39.37 -36.00
N TYR A 110 -14.71 38.92 -36.45
CA TYR A 110 -14.27 39.15 -37.82
C TYR A 110 -15.14 38.33 -38.80
N PRO A 111 -15.61 38.89 -39.93
CA PRO A 111 -16.67 38.30 -40.75
C PRO A 111 -16.25 37.11 -41.63
N SER A 112 -14.96 36.77 -41.68
CA SER A 112 -14.41 35.78 -42.61
C SER A 112 -13.40 34.87 -41.91
N THR A 113 -13.30 33.62 -42.34
CA THR A 113 -12.26 32.69 -41.87
C THR A 113 -10.96 32.88 -42.64
N VAL A 114 -9.85 32.34 -42.13
CA VAL A 114 -8.55 32.37 -42.84
C VAL A 114 -8.66 31.75 -44.24
N ASN A 115 -9.49 30.71 -44.41
CA ASN A 115 -9.70 30.08 -45.72
C ASN A 115 -10.40 30.99 -46.72
N ASP A 116 -11.23 31.93 -46.26
CA ASP A 116 -11.94 32.89 -47.12
C ASP A 116 -11.06 34.08 -47.50
N ILE A 117 -10.03 34.37 -46.70
CA ILE A 117 -9.12 35.50 -46.87
C ILE A 117 -7.97 35.17 -47.83
N CYS A 118 -7.47 33.93 -47.79
CA CYS A 118 -6.32 33.49 -48.57
C CYS A 118 -6.76 32.99 -49.96
N GLU A 119 -5.88 33.09 -50.96
CA GLU A 119 -6.14 32.50 -52.29
C GLU A 119 -6.17 30.96 -52.19
N LYS A 120 -5.26 30.39 -51.38
CA LYS A 120 -5.20 28.96 -51.13
C LYS A 120 -4.46 28.66 -49.83
N VAL A 121 -4.95 27.71 -49.04
CA VAL A 121 -4.22 27.16 -47.88
C VAL A 121 -3.58 25.81 -48.25
N ILE A 122 -2.31 25.64 -47.90
CA ILE A 122 -1.50 24.47 -48.25
C ILE A 122 -0.88 23.90 -46.96
N CYS A 123 -1.14 22.61 -46.72
CA CYS A 123 -0.54 21.85 -45.62
C CYS A 123 0.78 21.20 -46.09
N ALA A 124 1.93 21.69 -45.62
CA ALA A 124 3.23 21.15 -46.01
C ALA A 124 3.50 19.74 -45.44
N MET A 125 2.90 19.40 -44.28
CA MET A 125 2.95 18.04 -43.73
C MET A 125 2.27 17.03 -44.65
N ASP A 126 1.19 17.39 -45.33
CA ASP A 126 0.51 16.49 -46.28
C ASP A 126 1.36 16.29 -47.53
N LEU A 127 2.01 17.35 -48.04
CA LEU A 127 2.99 17.26 -49.12
C LEU A 127 4.17 16.34 -48.75
N ALA A 128 4.71 16.49 -47.53
CA ALA A 128 5.77 15.63 -47.02
C ALA A 128 5.32 14.16 -46.88
N THR A 129 4.11 13.94 -46.37
CA THR A 129 3.49 12.61 -46.21
C THR A 129 3.35 11.90 -47.57
N GLN A 130 2.89 12.63 -48.59
CA GLN A 130 2.80 12.13 -49.97
C GLN A 130 4.18 11.82 -50.55
N LYS A 131 5.14 12.75 -50.42
CA LYS A 131 6.50 12.60 -50.99
C LYS A 131 7.27 11.43 -50.36
N PHE A 132 7.07 11.17 -49.07
CA PHE A 132 7.82 10.14 -48.34
C PHE A 132 7.13 8.77 -48.24
N GLY A 133 5.97 8.59 -48.90
CA GLY A 133 5.33 7.28 -49.07
C GLY A 133 4.79 6.64 -47.78
N GLY A 134 4.18 7.42 -46.88
CA GLY A 134 3.60 6.85 -45.66
C GLY A 134 3.22 7.87 -44.57
N LYS A 135 3.18 7.41 -43.32
CA LYS A 135 2.66 8.11 -42.11
C LYS A 135 3.13 9.56 -41.95
N ARG A 136 2.29 10.39 -41.31
CA ARG A 136 2.62 11.78 -40.90
C ARG A 136 4.02 11.87 -40.29
N ILE A 137 4.79 12.84 -40.76
CA ILE A 137 6.18 13.09 -40.36
C ILE A 137 6.28 14.47 -39.71
N SER A 138 7.08 14.62 -38.65
CA SER A 138 7.33 15.93 -38.04
C SER A 138 8.21 16.81 -38.94
N GLN A 139 8.09 18.14 -38.79
CA GLN A 139 8.86 19.12 -39.56
C GLN A 139 10.37 18.88 -39.44
N ASP A 140 10.87 18.64 -38.22
CA ASP A 140 12.28 18.27 -38.00
C ASP A 140 12.71 17.08 -38.84
N ASN A 141 11.91 16.02 -38.84
CA ASN A 141 12.26 14.79 -39.53
C ASN A 141 12.17 14.95 -41.05
N ALA A 142 11.28 15.82 -41.54
CA ALA A 142 11.18 16.19 -42.94
C ALA A 142 12.38 17.06 -43.37
N CYS A 143 12.74 18.07 -42.57
CA CYS A 143 13.93 18.91 -42.76
C CYS A 143 15.22 18.07 -42.82
N LYS A 144 15.41 17.16 -41.84
CA LYS A 144 16.55 16.24 -41.81
C LYS A 144 16.63 15.34 -43.04
N ARG A 145 15.50 14.94 -43.64
CA ARG A 145 15.51 14.14 -44.89
C ARG A 145 15.95 14.93 -46.11
N TYR A 146 15.85 16.26 -46.07
CA TYR A 146 16.29 17.16 -47.12
C TYR A 146 17.61 17.87 -46.79
N ASN A 147 18.34 17.39 -45.77
CA ASN A 147 19.58 17.99 -45.26
C ASN A 147 19.43 19.50 -44.98
N ILE A 148 18.26 19.91 -44.49
CA ILE A 148 18.04 21.26 -43.98
C ILE A 148 18.64 21.33 -42.57
N ASP A 149 19.46 22.34 -42.31
CA ASP A 149 20.06 22.53 -41.00
C ASP A 149 19.00 23.05 -40.01
N ILE A 150 18.82 22.31 -38.90
CA ILE A 150 17.92 22.68 -37.82
C ILE A 150 18.69 23.00 -36.52
N SER A 151 20.02 23.13 -36.59
CA SER A 151 20.88 23.34 -35.41
C SER A 151 20.53 24.58 -34.59
N GLN A 152 20.00 25.62 -35.26
CA GLN A 152 19.53 26.86 -34.62
C GLN A 152 18.20 26.70 -33.86
N ARG A 153 17.52 25.56 -34.03
CA ARG A 153 16.22 25.23 -33.42
C ARG A 153 16.39 24.55 -32.06
N THR A 154 16.91 25.28 -31.08
CA THR A 154 17.07 24.75 -29.69
C THR A 154 15.74 24.70 -28.92
N THR A 155 14.79 25.56 -29.27
CA THR A 155 13.41 25.63 -28.77
C THR A 155 12.49 25.92 -29.95
N HIS A 156 11.21 25.56 -29.86
CA HIS A 156 10.25 25.99 -30.87
C HIS A 156 10.03 27.51 -30.77
N SER A 157 9.96 28.17 -31.93
CA SER A 157 9.58 29.57 -32.10
C SER A 157 8.90 29.69 -33.44
N ALA A 158 7.77 30.40 -33.47
CA ALA A 158 6.94 30.54 -34.66
C ALA A 158 7.72 31.04 -35.88
N TYR A 159 8.69 31.95 -35.69
CA TYR A 159 9.48 32.52 -36.78
C TYR A 159 10.44 31.50 -37.40
N LEU A 160 11.18 30.78 -36.55
CA LEU A 160 12.11 29.77 -37.02
C LEU A 160 11.38 28.62 -37.70
N ASP A 161 10.22 28.24 -37.17
CA ASP A 161 9.40 27.16 -37.71
C ASP A 161 8.75 27.56 -39.05
N SER A 162 8.28 28.80 -39.20
CA SER A 162 7.88 29.37 -40.49
C SER A 162 9.02 29.38 -41.51
N SER A 163 10.23 29.74 -41.09
CA SER A 163 11.42 29.80 -41.97
C SER A 163 11.83 28.40 -42.46
N LEU A 164 11.89 27.42 -41.55
CA LEU A 164 12.16 26.02 -41.90
C LEU A 164 11.06 25.43 -42.78
N CYS A 165 9.80 25.82 -42.55
CA CYS A 165 8.67 25.40 -43.38
C CYS A 165 8.85 25.93 -44.81
N ALA A 166 9.30 27.17 -44.98
CA ALA A 166 9.59 27.77 -46.27
C ALA A 166 10.67 27.00 -47.05
N GLU A 167 11.84 26.76 -46.43
CA GLU A 167 12.92 26.02 -47.08
C GLU A 167 12.48 24.59 -47.45
N LEU A 168 11.75 23.94 -46.54
CA LEU A 168 11.23 22.59 -46.77
C LEU A 168 10.20 22.56 -47.90
N PHE A 169 9.27 23.51 -47.95
CA PHE A 169 8.21 23.56 -48.95
C PHE A 169 8.77 23.63 -50.38
N PHE A 170 9.73 24.50 -50.63
CA PHE A 170 10.34 24.61 -51.96
C PHE A 170 11.06 23.32 -52.37
N LYS A 171 11.73 22.63 -51.44
CA LYS A 171 12.34 21.31 -51.68
C LYS A 171 11.32 20.18 -51.87
N LEU A 172 10.12 20.30 -51.29
CA LEU A 172 9.05 19.31 -51.45
C LEU A 172 8.41 19.36 -52.85
N ILE A 173 8.17 20.57 -53.36
CA ILE A 173 7.55 20.79 -54.67
C ILE A 173 8.54 20.62 -55.84
N ASP A 174 9.83 20.75 -55.56
CA ASP A 174 10.88 20.44 -56.53
C ASP A 174 10.94 18.93 -56.84
N LYS A 175 10.93 18.59 -58.14
CA LYS A 175 10.96 17.21 -58.62
C LYS A 175 12.38 16.66 -58.75
N ASP A 176 13.37 17.52 -58.85
CA ASP A 176 14.77 17.15 -59.10
C ASP A 176 15.52 16.86 -57.79
N VAL A 177 15.07 17.44 -56.67
CA VAL A 177 15.63 17.20 -55.34
C VAL A 177 15.08 15.89 -54.74
N LYS A 178 15.97 14.90 -54.58
CA LYS A 178 15.64 13.61 -53.97
C LYS A 178 15.94 13.62 -52.46
N PRO A 179 14.96 13.30 -51.59
CA PRO A 179 15.19 13.20 -50.15
C PRO A 179 15.95 11.92 -49.76
N LEU A 180 16.51 11.91 -48.55
CA LEU A 180 17.08 10.72 -47.94
C LEU A 180 16.03 9.62 -47.75
N LYS A 181 16.42 8.36 -47.94
CA LYS A 181 15.54 7.18 -47.76
C LYS A 181 15.02 7.03 -46.33
N SER A 182 15.79 7.46 -45.33
CA SER A 182 15.42 7.40 -43.91
C SER A 182 15.91 8.63 -43.17
N THR A 183 15.19 9.04 -42.13
CA THR A 183 15.62 10.14 -41.26
C THR A 183 16.89 9.73 -40.49
N PRO A 184 17.98 10.52 -40.56
CA PRO A 184 19.19 10.29 -39.78
C PRO A 184 18.90 10.25 -38.28
N GLN A 185 19.41 9.23 -37.56
CA GLN A 185 19.28 9.15 -36.11
C GLN A 185 20.46 9.84 -35.42
N GLU A 186 20.21 10.90 -34.66
CA GLU A 186 21.23 11.59 -33.85
C GLU A 186 21.71 10.77 -32.65
N ASN A 187 20.82 9.94 -32.10
CA ASN A 187 21.16 9.11 -30.95
C ASN A 187 21.80 7.80 -31.44
N LYS A 188 23.09 7.60 -31.13
CA LYS A 188 23.74 6.29 -31.25
C LYS A 188 22.85 5.25 -30.59
N HIS A 189 22.49 4.19 -31.32
CA HIS A 189 21.72 3.07 -30.78
C HIS A 189 22.46 2.47 -29.58
N ARG A 190 22.04 2.83 -28.36
CA ARG A 190 22.57 2.20 -27.15
C ARG A 190 22.13 0.73 -27.17
N PRO A 191 23.05 -0.24 -27.03
CA PRO A 191 22.65 -1.64 -26.93
C PRO A 191 21.63 -1.77 -25.79
N THR A 192 20.53 -2.46 -26.07
CA THR A 192 19.44 -2.63 -25.10
C THR A 192 20.02 -3.33 -23.87
N LYS A 193 20.02 -2.66 -22.72
CA LYS A 193 20.50 -3.25 -21.47
C LYS A 193 19.63 -4.47 -21.17
N ALA A 194 20.26 -5.64 -20.99
CA ALA A 194 19.52 -6.82 -20.58
C ALA A 194 18.94 -6.62 -19.19
N LEU A 195 17.62 -6.73 -19.09
CA LEU A 195 16.90 -6.62 -17.84
C LEU A 195 16.88 -7.99 -17.16
N SER A 196 17.36 -8.04 -15.92
CA SER A 196 17.39 -9.25 -15.08
C SER A 196 16.29 -9.19 -14.03
N ILE A 197 15.81 -10.34 -13.57
CA ILE A 197 14.97 -10.40 -12.38
C ILE A 197 15.81 -10.17 -11.10
N PRO A 198 15.18 -9.75 -9.99
CA PRO A 198 15.83 -9.70 -8.69
C PRO A 198 16.45 -11.05 -8.30
N ARG A 199 17.69 -11.02 -7.77
CA ARG A 199 18.38 -12.21 -7.27
C ARG A 199 17.59 -12.86 -6.13
N ALA A 200 17.67 -14.18 -6.02
CA ALA A 200 17.19 -14.88 -4.84
C ALA A 200 17.92 -14.33 -3.60
N TYR A 201 17.21 -14.23 -2.47
CA TYR A 201 17.77 -13.71 -1.23
C TYR A 201 17.90 -14.85 -0.22
N LYS A 202 19.08 -15.00 0.37
CA LYS A 202 19.31 -15.96 1.45
C LYS A 202 18.94 -15.31 2.78
N SER A 203 17.93 -15.85 3.47
CA SER A 203 17.62 -15.42 4.83
C SER A 203 18.83 -15.66 5.75
N LYS A 204 19.14 -14.70 6.61
CA LYS A 204 20.25 -14.85 7.57
C LYS A 204 19.90 -15.78 8.73
N GLU A 205 18.63 -15.87 9.08
CA GLU A 205 18.16 -16.60 10.27
C GLU A 205 18.07 -18.10 10.02
N ASN A 206 17.48 -18.49 8.89
CA ASN A 206 17.14 -19.86 8.55
C ASN A 206 17.91 -20.39 7.31
N GLY A 207 18.73 -19.55 6.67
CA GLY A 207 19.61 -19.96 5.56
C GLY A 207 18.90 -20.33 4.25
N THR A 208 17.57 -20.24 4.20
CA THR A 208 16.72 -20.57 3.05
C THR A 208 16.80 -19.48 1.98
N TYR A 209 16.72 -19.88 0.71
CA TYR A 209 16.68 -18.96 -0.42
C TYR A 209 15.23 -18.64 -0.79
N VAL A 210 14.92 -17.36 -0.84
CA VAL A 210 13.60 -16.85 -1.19
C VAL A 210 13.63 -16.27 -2.60
N GLN A 211 12.66 -16.67 -3.42
CA GLN A 211 12.44 -16.13 -4.76
C GLN A 211 10.94 -16.04 -5.08
N GLN A 212 10.42 -14.82 -5.16
CA GLN A 212 8.99 -14.55 -5.39
C GLN A 212 8.64 -14.30 -6.86
N ASN A 213 9.62 -14.21 -7.76
CA ASN A 213 9.40 -13.91 -9.18
C ASN A 213 9.12 -15.17 -10.01
N PHE A 214 7.86 -15.63 -9.97
CA PHE A 214 7.33 -16.79 -10.71
C PHE A 214 5.84 -16.58 -11.06
N CYS A 215 5.23 -17.49 -11.83
CA CYS A 215 3.83 -17.36 -12.24
C CYS A 215 2.87 -17.55 -11.06
N LYS A 216 1.93 -16.60 -10.87
CA LYS A 216 0.93 -16.64 -9.79
C LYS A 216 -0.43 -17.21 -10.24
N ASN A 217 -0.46 -17.97 -11.34
CA ASN A 217 -1.62 -18.73 -11.76
C ASN A 217 -1.44 -20.18 -11.31
N SER A 218 -2.25 -20.66 -10.37
CA SER A 218 -2.13 -22.03 -9.82
C SER A 218 -2.55 -23.13 -10.78
N GLU A 219 -3.27 -22.81 -11.86
CA GLU A 219 -3.62 -23.76 -12.92
C GLU A 219 -2.56 -23.79 -14.05
N CYS A 220 -1.49 -22.99 -13.95
CA CYS A 220 -0.44 -22.94 -14.97
C CYS A 220 0.72 -23.87 -14.61
N GLU A 221 1.30 -24.53 -15.63
CA GLU A 221 2.51 -25.36 -15.47
C GLU A 221 3.70 -24.58 -14.88
N ASN A 222 3.76 -23.26 -15.12
CA ASN A 222 4.77 -22.37 -14.57
C ASN A 222 4.50 -21.93 -13.12
N PHE A 223 3.47 -22.45 -12.45
CA PHE A 223 3.20 -22.16 -11.04
C PHE A 223 4.34 -22.67 -10.15
N GLY A 224 4.89 -21.79 -9.32
CA GLY A 224 6.07 -22.12 -8.49
C GLY A 224 7.40 -22.22 -9.24
N ILE A 225 7.41 -22.22 -10.58
CA ILE A 225 8.64 -22.28 -11.38
C ILE A 225 9.26 -20.88 -11.48
N VAL A 226 10.44 -20.71 -10.91
CA VAL A 226 11.15 -19.42 -10.87
C VAL A 226 11.57 -18.94 -12.27
N ALA A 227 11.37 -17.65 -12.55
CA ALA A 227 11.90 -17.01 -13.75
C ALA A 227 13.43 -17.02 -13.75
N LYS A 228 14.06 -17.30 -14.89
CA LYS A 228 15.52 -17.36 -15.04
C LYS A 228 16.05 -16.08 -15.68
N ASN A 229 17.21 -15.62 -15.22
CA ASN A 229 17.90 -14.50 -15.85
C ASN A 229 18.30 -14.83 -17.31
N PRO A 230 18.53 -13.80 -18.14
CA PRO A 230 19.01 -13.98 -19.51
C PRO A 230 20.28 -14.84 -19.55
N THR A 231 20.36 -15.75 -20.53
CA THR A 231 21.52 -16.64 -20.75
C THR A 231 22.41 -16.10 -21.87
N TYR A 232 23.66 -16.55 -21.93
CA TYR A 232 24.59 -16.18 -22.99
C TYR A 232 24.46 -17.11 -24.20
N GLU A 233 24.72 -16.58 -25.39
CA GLU A 233 24.98 -17.32 -26.62
C GLU A 233 26.40 -17.89 -26.60
N VAL A 234 26.70 -18.81 -27.52
CA VAL A 234 28.01 -19.47 -27.62
C VAL A 234 29.12 -18.46 -27.91
N ASP A 235 28.81 -17.36 -28.59
CA ASP A 235 29.73 -16.26 -28.92
C ASP A 235 29.92 -15.25 -27.76
N GLY A 236 29.32 -15.51 -26.59
CA GLY A 236 29.40 -14.64 -25.41
C GLY A 236 28.43 -13.46 -25.43
N LYS A 237 27.58 -13.30 -26.46
CA LYS A 237 26.53 -12.28 -26.45
C LYS A 237 25.36 -12.69 -25.56
N LEU A 238 24.78 -11.73 -24.84
CA LEU A 238 23.66 -12.00 -23.95
C LEU A 238 22.36 -12.13 -24.75
N LYS A 239 21.63 -13.26 -24.60
CA LYS A 239 20.34 -13.47 -25.26
C LYS A 239 19.34 -12.42 -24.82
N ARG A 240 18.48 -11.99 -25.75
CA ARG A 240 17.39 -11.05 -25.46
C ARG A 240 16.27 -11.78 -24.70
N GLY A 241 15.87 -11.21 -23.56
CA GLY A 241 14.77 -11.73 -22.73
C GLY A 241 15.23 -12.70 -21.64
N LEU A 242 14.27 -13.20 -20.87
CA LEU A 242 14.54 -14.11 -19.74
C LEU A 242 14.85 -15.54 -20.23
N GLY A 243 15.57 -16.30 -19.41
CA GLY A 243 16.15 -17.61 -19.76
C GLY A 243 15.16 -18.79 -19.78
N ASN A 244 13.86 -18.54 -19.63
CA ASN A 244 12.80 -19.56 -19.68
C ASN A 244 11.47 -18.95 -20.17
N ASP A 245 10.34 -19.56 -19.80
CA ASP A 245 8.99 -19.23 -20.27
C ASP A 245 8.39 -17.95 -19.67
N TYR A 246 9.24 -16.93 -19.48
CA TYR A 246 8.88 -15.61 -18.99
C TYR A 246 9.40 -14.52 -19.91
N LYS A 247 8.75 -13.36 -19.86
CA LYS A 247 9.20 -12.11 -20.48
C LYS A 247 8.91 -10.95 -19.56
N LEU A 248 9.66 -9.86 -19.74
CA LEU A 248 9.38 -8.60 -19.06
C LEU A 248 8.56 -7.70 -19.99
N THR A 249 7.43 -7.22 -19.51
CA THR A 249 6.57 -6.27 -20.22
C THR A 249 6.55 -4.93 -19.49
N SER A 250 6.60 -3.82 -20.23
CA SER A 250 6.59 -2.49 -19.62
C SER A 250 5.16 -1.99 -19.42
N ASN A 251 4.82 -1.59 -18.20
CA ASN A 251 3.62 -0.80 -17.94
C ASN A 251 3.94 0.69 -18.18
N ARG A 252 3.46 1.25 -19.30
CA ARG A 252 3.75 2.63 -19.70
C ARG A 252 3.20 3.66 -18.71
N ASN A 253 2.10 3.36 -18.01
CA ASN A 253 1.47 4.28 -17.06
C ASN A 253 2.25 4.36 -15.75
N LYS A 254 2.74 3.23 -15.22
CA LYS A 254 3.44 3.16 -13.93
C LYS A 254 4.98 3.21 -14.04
N LYS A 255 5.54 3.26 -15.26
CA LYS A 255 7.00 3.15 -15.53
C LYS A 255 7.65 1.95 -14.83
N GLU A 256 6.94 0.81 -14.79
CA GLU A 256 7.41 -0.42 -14.15
C GLU A 256 7.43 -1.59 -15.13
N TYR A 257 8.32 -2.55 -14.87
CA TYR A 257 8.36 -3.81 -15.60
C TYR A 257 7.55 -4.88 -14.85
N LEU A 258 6.68 -5.57 -15.58
CA LEU A 258 5.92 -6.71 -15.11
C LEU A 258 6.57 -8.01 -15.60
N LEU A 259 6.58 -9.01 -14.73
CA LEU A 259 6.93 -10.38 -15.09
C LEU A 259 5.70 -11.05 -15.71
N THR A 260 5.77 -11.35 -17.01
CA THR A 260 4.71 -12.02 -17.76
C THR A 260 5.09 -13.46 -18.08
N CYS A 261 4.25 -14.41 -17.67
CA CYS A 261 4.36 -15.81 -18.07
C CYS A 261 4.01 -15.96 -19.55
N LYS A 262 4.82 -16.68 -20.33
CA LYS A 262 4.55 -16.95 -21.75
C LYS A 262 3.47 -18.01 -21.95
N LEU A 263 3.31 -18.94 -21.00
CA LEU A 263 2.34 -20.05 -21.10
C LEU A 263 0.89 -19.57 -20.87
N CYS A 264 0.60 -18.98 -19.71
CA CYS A 264 -0.75 -18.51 -19.37
C CYS A 264 -0.98 -17.01 -19.64
N GLY A 265 0.06 -16.27 -20.02
CA GLY A 265 -0.06 -14.83 -20.28
C GLY A 265 -0.29 -13.94 -19.04
N GLN A 266 -0.34 -14.49 -17.83
CA GLN A 266 -0.52 -13.69 -16.62
C GLN A 266 0.71 -12.83 -16.34
N SER A 267 0.47 -11.57 -15.97
CA SER A 267 1.52 -10.61 -15.59
C SER A 267 1.45 -10.28 -14.10
N THR A 268 2.61 -10.11 -13.48
CA THR A 268 2.75 -9.83 -12.04
C THR A 268 3.83 -8.78 -11.82
N VAL A 269 3.68 -7.96 -10.78
CA VAL A 269 4.70 -6.99 -10.38
C VAL A 269 5.93 -7.74 -9.90
N MET A 270 7.13 -7.30 -10.31
CA MET A 270 8.37 -7.91 -9.83
C MET A 270 8.62 -7.56 -8.36
N ILE A 271 9.08 -8.55 -7.60
CA ILE A 271 9.26 -8.45 -6.14
C ILE A 271 10.75 -8.49 -5.82
N ASN A 272 11.22 -7.53 -5.03
CA ASN A 272 12.56 -7.58 -4.47
C ASN A 272 12.60 -8.55 -3.28
N ASN A 273 13.26 -9.69 -3.45
CA ASN A 273 13.30 -10.74 -2.41
C ASN A 273 13.93 -10.26 -1.10
N ARG A 274 14.94 -9.37 -1.16
CA ARG A 274 15.57 -8.83 0.04
C ARG A 274 14.63 -7.92 0.82
N ALA A 275 13.92 -7.04 0.14
CA ALA A 275 12.96 -6.13 0.78
C ALA A 275 11.80 -6.91 1.42
N TYR A 276 11.30 -7.93 0.72
CA TYR A 276 10.29 -8.83 1.24
C TYR A 276 10.78 -9.58 2.50
N THR A 277 11.93 -10.27 2.45
CA THR A 277 12.42 -11.03 3.60
C THR A 277 12.70 -10.13 4.81
N LYS A 278 13.25 -8.94 4.61
CA LYS A 278 13.47 -7.99 5.72
C LYS A 278 12.18 -7.51 6.39
N GLU A 279 11.11 -7.33 5.61
CA GLU A 279 9.82 -6.93 6.18
C GLU A 279 9.17 -8.07 6.96
N VAL A 280 9.33 -9.31 6.48
CA VAL A 280 8.93 -10.52 7.23
C VAL A 280 9.71 -10.59 8.55
N GLU A 281 11.04 -10.52 8.52
CA GLU A 281 11.90 -10.51 9.71
C GLU A 281 11.43 -9.45 10.72
N ARG A 282 11.17 -8.23 10.26
CA ARG A 282 10.67 -7.13 11.10
C ARG A 282 9.34 -7.45 11.78
N LEU A 283 8.36 -7.96 11.03
CA LEU A 283 7.04 -8.30 11.59
C LEU A 283 7.10 -9.50 12.53
N SER A 284 7.93 -10.50 12.24
CA SER A 284 8.12 -11.69 13.09
C SER A 284 8.72 -11.37 14.46
N LEU A 285 9.48 -10.28 14.57
CA LEU A 285 10.02 -9.80 15.85
C LEU A 285 8.98 -9.11 16.74
N ILE A 286 7.82 -8.72 16.20
CA ILE A 286 6.76 -8.08 16.98
C ILE A 286 6.14 -9.10 17.95
N GLY A 287 6.17 -8.77 19.23
CA GLY A 287 5.61 -9.61 20.29
C GLY A 287 6.55 -10.69 20.83
N LEU A 288 7.74 -10.84 20.24
CA LEU A 288 8.76 -11.75 20.76
C LEU A 288 9.26 -11.26 22.14
N GLN A 289 9.05 -12.08 23.16
CA GLN A 289 9.45 -11.74 24.52
C GLN A 289 10.95 -11.96 24.69
N ILE A 290 11.67 -10.91 25.09
CA ILE A 290 13.08 -11.02 25.44
C ILE A 290 13.16 -11.61 26.84
N GLU A 291 13.66 -12.84 26.92
CA GLU A 291 13.90 -13.48 28.21
C GLU A 291 14.95 -12.71 29.02
N PRO A 292 14.74 -12.53 30.34
CA PRO A 292 15.82 -12.09 31.21
C PRO A 292 17.01 -13.05 31.07
N SER A 293 18.23 -12.52 31.07
CA SER A 293 19.46 -13.32 31.02
C SER A 293 20.51 -12.70 31.94
N CYS A 294 21.67 -13.36 32.04
CA CYS A 294 22.77 -12.85 32.86
C CYS A 294 23.13 -11.41 32.47
N SER A 295 23.08 -10.48 33.43
CA SER A 295 23.38 -9.06 33.20
C SER A 295 24.88 -8.73 33.22
N ASN A 296 25.75 -9.73 33.36
CA ASN A 296 27.20 -9.52 33.44
C ASN A 296 27.83 -9.37 32.05
N SER A 297 27.64 -8.20 31.46
CA SER A 297 28.21 -7.81 30.16
C SER A 297 29.63 -7.24 30.25
N GLY A 298 30.38 -7.54 31.32
CA GLY A 298 31.68 -6.92 31.59
C GLY A 298 32.64 -6.96 30.41
N ASP A 299 33.47 -5.94 30.28
CA ASP A 299 34.47 -5.85 29.21
C ASP A 299 35.77 -6.54 29.66
N PRO A 300 36.26 -7.58 28.97
CA PRO A 300 37.52 -8.22 29.31
C PRO A 300 38.71 -7.24 29.35
N SER A 301 38.65 -6.15 28.57
CA SER A 301 39.70 -5.13 28.48
C SER A 301 39.65 -4.08 29.60
N LYS A 302 38.55 -4.01 30.36
CA LYS A 302 38.36 -3.06 31.48
C LYS A 302 37.88 -3.81 32.74
N PRO A 303 38.77 -4.55 33.42
CA PRO A 303 38.42 -5.38 34.56
C PRO A 303 38.10 -4.59 35.84
N TYR A 304 38.16 -3.25 35.82
CA TYR A 304 37.86 -2.38 36.95
C TYR A 304 36.72 -1.42 36.58
N GLY A 305 35.77 -1.21 37.50
CA GLY A 305 34.70 -0.22 37.36
C GLY A 305 34.42 0.48 38.68
N GLU A 306 34.10 1.77 38.63
CA GLU A 306 33.75 2.55 39.84
C GLU A 306 32.35 2.17 40.35
N ARG A 307 32.25 1.77 41.62
CA ARG A 307 30.99 1.69 42.36
C ARG A 307 30.92 2.83 43.36
N HIS A 308 29.78 3.51 43.36
CA HIS A 308 29.46 4.53 44.34
C HIS A 308 28.67 3.85 45.47
N TYR A 309 29.06 4.10 46.72
CA TYR A 309 28.30 3.63 47.87
C TYR A 309 27.76 4.84 48.62
N TYR A 310 26.44 4.86 48.77
CA TYR A 310 25.76 5.89 49.55
C TYR A 310 25.78 5.50 51.04
N ILE A 311 26.29 6.39 51.89
CA ILE A 311 26.26 6.23 53.33
C ILE A 311 25.15 7.13 53.87
N PRO A 312 24.07 6.59 54.46
CA PRO A 312 22.85 7.35 54.78
C PRO A 312 23.02 8.58 55.70
N TYR A 313 24.14 8.66 56.42
CA TYR A 313 24.41 9.70 57.42
C TYR A 313 25.63 10.58 57.09
N SER A 314 26.14 10.50 55.86
CA SER A 314 27.25 11.33 55.37
C SER A 314 26.85 11.99 54.06
N ALA A 315 27.13 13.29 53.93
CA ALA A 315 26.90 14.03 52.69
C ALA A 315 27.85 13.59 51.55
N GLU A 316 28.87 12.80 51.86
CA GLU A 316 29.88 12.36 50.90
C GLU A 316 29.49 11.01 50.28
N ILE A 317 29.27 11.01 48.96
CA ILE A 317 29.21 9.78 48.18
C ILE A 317 30.64 9.25 48.07
N ARG A 318 30.97 8.17 48.79
CA ARG A 318 32.27 7.51 48.65
C ARG A 318 32.30 6.73 47.32
N LYS A 319 33.36 6.93 46.55
CA LYS A 319 33.69 6.14 45.36
C LYS A 319 34.67 5.04 45.74
N GLY A 320 34.45 3.83 45.25
CA GLY A 320 35.45 2.76 45.29
C GLY A 320 35.56 2.05 43.94
N GLU A 321 36.72 1.49 43.66
CA GLU A 321 36.94 0.65 42.50
C GLU A 321 36.56 -0.80 42.83
N ALA A 322 35.66 -1.37 42.03
CA ALA A 322 35.30 -2.78 42.12
C ALA A 322 35.79 -3.51 40.87
N ARG A 323 36.39 -4.69 41.05
CA ARG A 323 36.75 -5.55 39.92
C ARG A 323 35.48 -6.06 39.24
N LEU A 324 35.26 -5.64 37.99
CA LEU A 324 34.17 -6.14 37.16
C LEU A 324 34.48 -7.58 36.76
N LYS A 325 33.48 -8.46 36.85
CA LYS A 325 33.61 -9.83 36.35
C LYS A 325 33.77 -9.78 34.82
N PRO A 326 34.57 -10.66 34.21
CA PRO A 326 34.65 -10.76 32.76
C PRO A 326 33.26 -11.09 32.18
N LYS A 327 33.05 -10.78 30.89
CA LYS A 327 31.80 -11.08 30.19
C LYS A 327 31.39 -12.51 30.45
N CYS A 328 30.18 -12.70 30.99
CA CYS A 328 29.65 -14.04 31.18
C CYS A 328 29.23 -14.62 29.82
N GLU A 329 29.55 -15.88 29.56
CA GLU A 329 29.08 -16.62 28.39
C GLU A 329 27.56 -16.81 28.35
N ASN A 330 26.88 -16.64 29.49
CA ASN A 330 25.42 -16.75 29.59
C ASN A 330 24.69 -15.43 29.30
N VAL A 331 25.38 -14.36 28.92
CA VAL A 331 24.74 -13.12 28.45
C VAL A 331 23.97 -13.44 27.16
N GLY A 332 22.66 -13.14 27.15
CA GLY A 332 21.77 -13.45 26.02
C GLY A 332 21.18 -14.86 26.04
N LYS A 333 21.64 -15.75 26.93
CA LYS A 333 20.99 -17.05 27.18
C LYS A 333 19.87 -16.86 28.19
N GLY A 334 18.63 -16.91 27.74
CA GLY A 334 17.45 -16.64 28.55
C GLY A 334 17.26 -17.62 29.72
N ILE A 335 16.67 -17.13 30.82
CA ILE A 335 16.43 -17.91 32.05
C ILE A 335 15.36 -19.01 31.90
N PHE A 336 14.55 -19.00 30.85
CA PHE A 336 13.53 -20.03 30.61
C PHE A 336 14.04 -21.05 29.61
N SER A 337 14.61 -20.57 28.50
CA SER A 337 15.19 -21.42 27.46
C SER A 337 16.43 -22.19 27.93
N PHE A 338 17.24 -21.60 28.83
CA PHE A 338 18.45 -22.22 29.37
C PHE A 338 18.40 -22.26 30.91
N SER A 339 17.30 -22.81 31.44
CA SER A 339 17.01 -22.82 32.88
C SER A 339 18.10 -23.51 33.73
N GLU A 340 18.80 -24.48 33.16
CA GLU A 340 19.89 -25.23 33.77
C GLU A 340 21.07 -24.34 34.19
N LEU A 341 21.25 -23.18 33.54
CA LEU A 341 22.33 -22.22 33.80
C LEU A 341 22.05 -21.29 34.99
N TYR A 342 20.85 -21.36 35.58
CA TYR A 342 20.38 -20.41 36.57
C TYR A 342 19.75 -21.11 37.79
N LYS A 343 19.68 -20.42 38.92
CA LYS A 343 18.97 -20.85 40.13
C LYS A 343 18.31 -19.68 40.85
N LEU A 344 17.25 -19.96 41.62
CA LEU A 344 16.63 -18.95 42.48
C LEU A 344 17.60 -18.56 43.60
N SER A 345 17.72 -17.25 43.89
CA SER A 345 18.66 -16.73 44.88
C SER A 345 17.97 -15.77 45.86
N GLY A 346 17.43 -16.33 46.94
CA GLY A 346 16.82 -15.60 48.06
C GLY A 346 15.32 -15.34 47.90
N LYS A 347 14.69 -14.81 48.97
CA LYS A 347 13.25 -14.54 49.02
C LYS A 347 12.85 -13.44 48.03
N THR A 348 11.77 -13.68 47.30
CA THR A 348 11.01 -12.69 46.52
C THR A 348 10.71 -11.49 47.42
N LYS A 349 10.71 -10.26 46.90
CA LYS A 349 10.17 -9.13 47.68
C LYS A 349 8.74 -9.50 48.13
N PRO A 350 8.36 -9.30 49.41
CA PRO A 350 7.04 -9.69 49.88
C PRO A 350 5.95 -8.96 49.09
N VAL A 351 4.81 -9.62 48.91
CA VAL A 351 3.63 -8.99 48.32
C VAL A 351 3.17 -7.89 49.26
N ALA A 352 3.00 -6.68 48.75
CA ALA A 352 2.51 -5.54 49.52
C ALA A 352 1.10 -5.19 49.08
N THR A 353 0.15 -5.18 50.01
CA THR A 353 -1.22 -4.73 49.75
C THR A 353 -1.35 -3.26 50.13
N ILE A 354 -1.74 -2.42 49.17
CA ILE A 354 -1.96 -0.99 49.40
C ILE A 354 -3.45 -0.69 49.26
N GLU A 355 -4.03 -0.04 50.25
CA GLU A 355 -5.40 0.43 50.19
C GLU A 355 -5.47 1.84 49.62
N HIS A 356 -6.21 1.99 48.53
CA HIS A 356 -6.55 3.29 47.96
C HIS A 356 -7.96 3.68 48.39
N ARG A 357 -8.08 4.81 49.07
CA ARG A 357 -9.38 5.43 49.37
C ARG A 357 -9.77 6.34 48.22
N SER A 358 -10.81 5.96 47.50
CA SER A 358 -11.41 6.80 46.46
C SER A 358 -12.70 7.42 46.97
N SER A 359 -12.91 8.72 46.74
CA SER A 359 -14.17 9.39 47.06
C SER A 359 -14.85 9.82 45.77
N LYS A 360 -16.03 9.26 45.45
CA LYS A 360 -16.84 9.73 44.31
C LYS A 360 -18.10 10.44 44.81
N LYS A 361 -18.34 11.66 44.31
CA LYS A 361 -19.62 12.36 44.51
C LYS A 361 -20.69 11.71 43.63
N LEU A 362 -21.84 11.41 44.20
CA LEU A 362 -22.94 10.74 43.49
C LEU A 362 -23.53 11.63 42.38
N ASN A 363 -23.55 12.95 42.59
CA ASN A 363 -23.99 14.02 41.68
C ASN A 363 -23.49 15.39 42.21
N LYS A 364 -23.69 16.50 41.46
CA LYS A 364 -23.38 17.88 41.92
C LYS A 364 -24.13 18.15 43.24
N GLY A 365 -23.42 18.13 44.37
CA GLY A 365 -23.98 18.34 45.72
C GLY A 365 -24.18 17.08 46.60
N GLY A 366 -23.98 15.86 46.09
CA GLY A 366 -24.11 14.63 46.88
C GLY A 366 -22.90 14.34 47.79
N LYS A 367 -23.14 13.70 48.95
CA LYS A 367 -22.07 13.22 49.85
C LYS A 367 -21.19 12.18 49.13
N PRO A 368 -19.86 12.24 49.26
CA PRO A 368 -18.98 11.28 48.60
C PRO A 368 -19.12 9.89 49.22
N ILE A 369 -19.32 8.86 48.39
CA ILE A 369 -19.12 7.48 48.83
C ILE A 369 -17.60 7.22 48.80
N SER A 370 -17.05 6.86 49.95
CA SER A 370 -15.66 6.38 50.02
C SER A 370 -15.63 4.90 49.72
N GLY A 371 -14.94 4.52 48.65
CA GLY A 371 -14.65 3.14 48.30
C GLY A 371 -13.18 2.83 48.57
N ILE A 372 -12.91 1.75 49.31
CA ILE A 372 -11.57 1.21 49.49
C ILE A 372 -11.30 0.23 48.34
N SER A 373 -10.27 0.50 47.54
CA SER A 373 -9.76 -0.45 46.55
C SER A 373 -8.39 -0.93 46.97
N THR A 374 -8.20 -2.23 47.07
CA THR A 374 -6.93 -2.87 47.43
C THR A 374 -6.09 -3.14 46.19
N GLU A 375 -4.81 -2.80 46.25
CA GLU A 375 -3.81 -3.04 45.20
C GLU A 375 -2.73 -3.99 45.75
N GLU A 376 -2.64 -5.19 45.19
CA GLU A 376 -1.54 -6.11 45.48
C GLU A 376 -0.33 -5.81 44.59
N LYS A 377 0.83 -5.55 45.21
CA LYS A 377 2.11 -5.37 44.54
C LYS A 377 2.98 -6.59 44.73
N ILE A 378 3.18 -7.35 43.66
CA ILE A 378 4.04 -8.54 43.67
C ILE A 378 5.51 -8.08 43.58
N GLY A 379 6.36 -8.65 44.43
CA GLY A 379 7.78 -8.39 44.42
C GLY A 379 8.52 -8.96 43.21
N SER A 380 9.75 -8.49 42.99
CA SER A 380 10.64 -9.08 41.97
C SER A 380 11.26 -10.39 42.49
N GLN A 381 11.49 -11.35 41.60
CA GLN A 381 12.22 -12.59 41.89
C GLN A 381 13.72 -12.38 41.67
N ARG A 382 14.56 -12.84 42.61
CA ARG A 382 16.02 -12.84 42.41
C ARG A 382 16.49 -14.17 41.81
N ILE A 383 17.31 -14.07 40.78
CA ILE A 383 17.93 -15.19 40.07
C ILE A 383 19.45 -15.01 40.11
N GLN A 384 20.17 -16.13 40.26
CA GLN A 384 21.62 -16.21 40.21
C GLN A 384 22.06 -17.04 39.01
N CYS A 385 22.97 -16.49 38.21
CA CYS A 385 23.71 -17.24 37.18
C CYS A 385 24.65 -18.24 37.86
N LYS A 386 24.63 -19.52 37.47
CA LYS A 386 25.51 -20.55 38.04
C LYS A 386 26.96 -20.43 37.58
N THR A 387 27.21 -19.87 36.39
CA THR A 387 28.58 -19.73 35.83
C THR A 387 29.37 -18.58 36.46
N CYS A 388 28.75 -17.42 36.65
CA CYS A 388 29.46 -16.21 37.11
C CYS A 388 28.95 -15.66 38.44
N ASP A 389 28.03 -16.36 39.11
CA ASP A 389 27.38 -15.95 40.38
C ASP A 389 26.74 -14.56 40.37
N THR A 390 26.48 -14.00 39.19
CA THR A 390 25.83 -12.69 39.09
C THR A 390 24.35 -12.85 39.43
N ARG A 391 23.91 -12.06 40.41
CA ARG A 391 22.52 -12.01 40.88
C ARG A 391 21.80 -10.83 40.24
N PHE A 392 20.62 -11.07 39.68
CA PHE A 392 19.78 -10.04 39.08
C PHE A 392 18.32 -10.25 39.44
N SER A 393 17.53 -9.17 39.36
CA SER A 393 16.11 -9.16 39.74
C SER A 393 15.24 -9.20 38.50
N VAL A 394 14.35 -10.18 38.42
CA VAL A 394 13.32 -10.31 37.39
C VAL A 394 12.01 -9.74 37.90
N LYS A 395 11.41 -8.83 37.14
CA LYS A 395 10.13 -8.21 37.50
C LYS A 395 9.00 -9.24 37.32
N LEU A 396 8.24 -9.48 38.40
CA LEU A 396 7.03 -10.31 38.36
C LEU A 396 5.77 -9.44 38.14
N ASP A 397 5.70 -8.26 38.76
CA ASP A 397 4.64 -7.28 38.49
C ASP A 397 5.07 -6.35 37.32
N PRO A 398 4.38 -6.38 36.17
CA PRO A 398 4.69 -5.52 35.03
C PRO A 398 4.41 -4.04 35.31
N GLN A 399 3.48 -3.75 36.24
CA GLN A 399 3.10 -2.39 36.63
C GLN A 399 3.98 -1.82 37.74
N GLN A 400 5.02 -2.57 38.16
CA GLN A 400 5.93 -2.15 39.22
C GLN A 400 6.63 -0.83 38.85
N ARG A 401 6.49 0.19 39.72
CA ARG A 401 7.02 1.57 39.56
C ARG A 401 6.38 2.36 38.42
N HIS A 402 5.22 1.94 37.91
CA HIS A 402 4.52 2.73 36.91
C HIS A 402 3.84 3.94 37.58
N TYR A 403 4.15 5.15 37.10
CA TYR A 403 3.57 6.41 37.60
C TYR A 403 2.05 6.42 37.43
N LEU A 404 1.26 6.73 38.46
CA LEU A 404 -0.22 6.65 38.43
C LEU A 404 -0.71 5.29 37.89
N ARG A 405 -0.58 4.24 38.70
CA ARG A 405 -0.98 2.88 38.30
C ARG A 405 -2.50 2.69 38.32
N ASP A 406 -3.16 3.30 39.28
CA ASP A 406 -4.60 3.30 39.50
C ASP A 406 -5.40 3.72 38.26
N ILE A 407 -4.88 4.65 37.45
CA ILE A 407 -5.52 5.11 36.22
C ILE A 407 -5.33 4.15 35.03
N ASN A 408 -4.42 3.16 35.09
CA ASN A 408 -4.11 2.30 33.94
C ASN A 408 -5.35 1.58 33.42
N LEU A 409 -6.11 0.94 34.32
CA LEU A 409 -7.29 0.16 33.96
C LEU A 409 -8.44 1.06 33.45
N PRO A 410 -8.82 2.16 34.14
CA PRO A 410 -9.78 3.12 33.61
C PRO A 410 -9.39 3.71 32.25
N LEU A 411 -8.12 4.09 32.06
CA LEU A 411 -7.63 4.66 30.81
C LEU A 411 -7.63 3.62 29.68
N PHE A 412 -7.19 2.39 29.94
CA PHE A 412 -7.25 1.28 28.98
C PHE A 412 -8.67 1.05 28.49
N ASN A 413 -9.63 0.95 29.43
CA ASN A 413 -11.04 0.77 29.09
C ASN A 413 -11.63 1.96 28.31
N ASP A 414 -11.22 3.19 28.64
CA ASP A 414 -11.60 4.39 27.90
C ASP A 414 -11.12 4.30 26.43
N MET A 415 -9.83 4.00 26.23
CA MET A 415 -9.23 3.87 24.89
C MET A 415 -9.84 2.73 24.07
N MET A 416 -10.25 1.62 24.70
CA MET A 416 -10.89 0.47 24.03
C MET A 416 -12.38 0.69 23.71
N ASN A 417 -12.96 1.81 24.14
CA ASN A 417 -14.37 2.17 23.99
C ASN A 417 -14.57 3.63 23.51
N LYS A 418 -13.83 4.02 22.46
CA LYS A 418 -13.95 5.30 21.75
C LYS A 418 -13.50 6.53 22.56
N GLY A 419 -12.59 6.33 23.51
CA GLY A 419 -11.90 7.40 24.23
C GLY A 419 -11.21 8.37 23.28
N ILE A 420 -11.34 9.68 23.56
CA ILE A 420 -10.70 10.75 22.80
C ILE A 420 -9.56 11.29 23.67
N ILE A 421 -8.35 11.45 23.11
CA ILE A 421 -7.17 11.86 23.87
C ILE A 421 -7.42 13.14 24.69
N ASN A 422 -7.92 14.20 24.08
CA ASN A 422 -8.20 15.47 24.78
C ASN A 422 -9.24 15.32 25.91
N ARG A 423 -10.23 14.43 25.74
CA ARG A 423 -11.21 14.14 26.80
C ARG A 423 -10.60 13.27 27.90
N ALA A 424 -9.71 12.36 27.55
CA ALA A 424 -8.98 11.54 28.51
C ALA A 424 -8.02 12.39 29.36
N GLU A 425 -7.39 13.42 28.79
CA GLU A 425 -6.59 14.39 29.54
C GLU A 425 -7.42 15.08 30.63
N GLN A 426 -8.60 15.60 30.25
CA GLN A 426 -9.54 16.25 31.19
C GLN A 426 -10.08 15.26 32.24
N LYS A 427 -10.45 14.06 31.81
CA LYS A 427 -11.08 13.04 32.66
C LYS A 427 -10.14 12.46 33.70
N PHE A 428 -8.87 12.27 33.35
CA PHE A 428 -7.86 11.63 34.21
C PHE A 428 -6.85 12.61 34.80
N GLY A 429 -6.88 13.90 34.41
CA GLY A 429 -5.96 14.92 34.93
C GLY A 429 -4.50 14.68 34.54
N ILE A 430 -4.25 14.13 33.34
CA ILE A 430 -2.92 13.79 32.83
C ILE A 430 -2.68 14.42 31.47
N SER A 431 -1.42 14.64 31.11
CA SER A 431 -1.07 15.14 29.79
C SER A 431 -1.07 14.05 28.71
N ALA A 432 -1.26 14.44 27.45
CA ALA A 432 -1.22 13.56 26.29
C ALA A 432 0.08 12.76 26.22
N LYS A 433 1.21 13.36 26.60
CA LYS A 433 2.51 12.66 26.69
C LYS A 433 2.45 11.45 27.63
N VAL A 434 1.80 11.59 28.78
CA VAL A 434 1.61 10.48 29.73
C VAL A 434 0.67 9.44 29.13
N ILE A 435 -0.42 9.85 28.47
CA ILE A 435 -1.35 8.93 27.79
C ILE A 435 -0.61 8.09 26.74
N TYR A 436 0.23 8.70 25.90
CA TYR A 436 1.01 7.97 24.91
C TYR A 436 1.99 6.97 25.54
N ALA A 437 2.70 7.36 26.61
CA ALA A 437 3.54 6.43 27.36
C ALA A 437 2.74 5.28 28.01
N LYS A 438 1.49 5.52 28.39
CA LYS A 438 0.57 4.47 28.86
C LYS A 438 0.14 3.54 27.73
N ILE A 439 -0.12 4.05 26.54
CA ILE A 439 -0.43 3.24 25.34
C ILE A 439 0.75 2.32 25.02
N ASP A 440 2.00 2.79 25.12
CA ASP A 440 3.19 1.95 24.97
C ASP A 440 3.18 0.78 25.95
N PHE A 441 2.94 1.07 27.23
CA PHE A 441 2.83 0.04 28.24
C PHE A 441 1.70 -0.95 27.93
N PHE A 442 0.50 -0.46 27.57
CA PHE A 442 -0.63 -1.31 27.21
C PHE A 442 -0.34 -2.22 26.02
N TYR A 443 0.37 -1.69 25.02
CA TYR A 443 0.79 -2.42 23.84
C TYR A 443 1.74 -3.56 24.20
N GLN A 444 2.78 -3.29 24.99
CA GLN A 444 3.73 -4.32 25.43
C GLN A 444 3.04 -5.41 26.26
N GLN A 445 2.11 -5.02 27.15
CA GLN A 445 1.35 -5.97 27.96
C GLN A 445 0.41 -6.83 27.13
N ALA A 446 -0.30 -6.24 26.17
CA ALA A 446 -1.17 -6.98 25.27
C ALA A 446 -0.35 -7.99 24.46
N LEU A 447 0.78 -7.57 23.87
CA LEU A 447 1.66 -8.46 23.12
C LEU A 447 2.20 -9.62 23.97
N ALA A 448 2.65 -9.35 25.20
CA ALA A 448 3.11 -10.39 26.11
C ALA A 448 2.00 -11.39 26.45
N PHE A 449 0.79 -10.89 26.69
CA PHE A 449 -0.40 -11.71 26.96
C PHE A 449 -0.75 -12.61 25.77
N ASP A 450 -0.78 -12.06 24.55
CA ASP A 450 -1.09 -12.82 23.34
C ASP A 450 -0.01 -13.85 23.01
N ALA A 451 1.27 -13.47 23.12
CA ALA A 451 2.40 -14.37 22.86
C ALA A 451 2.36 -15.62 23.77
N TYR A 452 2.02 -15.46 25.05
CA TYR A 452 1.89 -16.59 25.98
C TYR A 452 0.74 -17.54 25.59
N HIS A 453 -0.43 -17.00 25.26
CA HIS A 453 -1.58 -17.84 24.89
C HIS A 453 -1.41 -18.50 23.53
N LYS A 454 -0.71 -17.84 22.60
CA LYS A 454 -0.37 -18.40 21.29
C LYS A 454 0.52 -19.64 21.35
N LEU A 455 1.18 -19.93 22.47
CA LEU A 455 1.89 -21.20 22.65
C LEU A 455 0.97 -22.43 22.52
N ASN A 456 -0.33 -22.26 22.81
CA ASN A 456 -1.33 -23.32 22.64
C ASN A 456 -2.02 -23.28 21.28
N LEU A 457 -1.67 -22.33 20.40
CA LEU A 457 -2.36 -22.13 19.13
C LEU A 457 -2.22 -23.34 18.22
N ASP A 458 -1.02 -23.91 18.17
CA ASP A 458 -0.71 -25.10 17.37
C ASP A 458 -1.68 -26.24 17.70
N PHE A 459 -1.90 -26.52 18.98
CA PHE A 459 -2.87 -27.51 19.44
C PHE A 459 -4.32 -27.12 19.13
N ALA A 460 -4.66 -25.84 19.28
CA ALA A 460 -6.02 -25.35 19.03
C ALA A 460 -6.45 -25.47 17.56
N VAL A 461 -5.49 -25.38 16.62
CA VAL A 461 -5.77 -25.40 15.17
C VAL A 461 -5.46 -26.74 14.50
N ALA A 462 -4.69 -27.63 15.13
CA ALA A 462 -4.20 -28.87 14.52
C ALA A 462 -5.29 -29.75 13.90
N THR A 463 -6.43 -29.90 14.58
CA THR A 463 -7.54 -30.78 14.14
C THR A 463 -8.64 -30.05 13.39
N LYS A 464 -8.50 -28.74 13.17
CA LYS A 464 -9.57 -27.91 12.61
C LYS A 464 -9.38 -27.64 11.12
N ILE A 465 -10.51 -27.57 10.42
CA ILE A 465 -10.59 -26.94 9.10
C ILE A 465 -10.92 -25.46 9.35
N LEU A 466 -9.97 -24.57 9.07
CA LEU A 466 -10.14 -23.15 9.29
C LEU A 466 -10.79 -22.49 8.08
N ASN A 467 -11.83 -21.68 8.30
CA ASN A 467 -12.45 -20.87 7.27
C ASN A 467 -12.11 -19.41 7.58
N ILE A 468 -11.06 -18.89 6.95
CA ILE A 468 -10.53 -17.56 7.23
C ILE A 468 -10.91 -16.56 6.14
N SER A 469 -11.13 -15.31 6.53
CA SER A 469 -11.34 -14.20 5.61
C SER A 469 -10.26 -13.13 5.76
N SER A 470 -9.86 -12.54 4.64
CA SER A 470 -8.84 -11.49 4.58
C SER A 470 -9.32 -10.29 3.76
N ASP A 471 -9.13 -9.09 4.30
CA ASP A 471 -9.49 -7.85 3.61
C ASP A 471 -8.55 -6.70 4.05
N ARG A 472 -8.52 -5.61 3.28
CA ARG A 472 -7.73 -4.40 3.53
C ARG A 472 -8.62 -3.20 3.74
N GLN A 473 -8.45 -2.54 4.89
CA GLN A 473 -9.14 -1.31 5.19
C GLN A 473 -8.19 -0.11 5.11
N HIS A 474 -8.58 0.87 4.30
CA HIS A 474 -7.90 2.16 4.22
C HIS A 474 -8.37 3.09 5.34
N TYR A 475 -7.41 3.80 5.93
CA TYR A 475 -7.58 4.87 6.91
C TYR A 475 -6.77 6.09 6.48
N LEU A 476 -7.23 7.28 6.87
CA LEU A 476 -6.49 8.52 6.67
C LEU A 476 -5.80 8.92 7.97
N SER A 477 -4.55 9.35 7.88
CA SER A 477 -3.81 9.94 8.99
C SER A 477 -3.37 11.36 8.61
N ASN A 478 -3.51 12.32 9.53
CA ASN A 478 -3.01 13.70 9.35
C ASN A 478 -1.50 13.76 9.61
N TRP A 479 -0.77 12.78 9.09
CA TRP A 479 0.64 12.52 9.37
C TRP A 479 1.54 13.50 8.62
N GLY A 480 2.00 14.55 9.29
CA GLY A 480 2.81 15.60 8.66
C GLY A 480 3.05 16.80 9.57
N ASP A 481 3.35 17.94 8.96
CA ASP A 481 3.43 19.23 9.67
C ASP A 481 2.02 19.67 10.08
N HIS A 482 1.88 20.12 11.33
CA HIS A 482 0.64 20.68 11.85
C HIS A 482 0.16 21.89 11.02
N ASN A 483 1.10 22.61 10.39
CA ASN A 483 0.80 23.79 9.57
C ASN A 483 0.34 23.43 8.14
N MET A 484 0.54 22.19 7.69
CA MET A 484 0.12 21.72 6.35
C MET A 484 -0.33 20.24 6.40
N PRO A 485 -1.48 19.94 7.02
CA PRO A 485 -1.87 18.57 7.34
C PRO A 485 -2.52 17.83 6.15
N LEU A 486 -1.83 17.70 5.01
CA LEU A 486 -2.33 16.81 3.96
C LEU A 486 -2.37 15.36 4.51
N PRO A 487 -3.48 14.62 4.29
CA PRO A 487 -3.60 13.28 4.86
C PRO A 487 -2.75 12.27 4.09
N THR A 488 -2.29 11.24 4.80
CA THR A 488 -1.59 10.09 4.25
C THR A 488 -2.45 8.83 4.40
N PRO A 489 -2.59 8.00 3.34
CA PRO A 489 -3.32 6.74 3.43
C PRO A 489 -2.51 5.69 4.19
N ILE A 490 -3.17 5.06 5.15
CA ILE A 490 -2.68 3.90 5.90
C ILE A 490 -3.59 2.73 5.58
N ILE A 491 -3.02 1.55 5.39
CA ILE A 491 -3.72 0.33 5.05
C ILE A 491 -3.54 -0.67 6.18
N ASN A 492 -4.65 -1.16 6.70
CA ASN A 492 -4.69 -2.29 7.63
C ASN A 492 -5.15 -3.54 6.89
N THR A 493 -4.28 -4.54 6.78
CA THR A 493 -4.61 -5.88 6.26
C THR A 493 -4.92 -6.79 7.44
N SER A 494 -6.13 -7.35 7.48
CA SER A 494 -6.55 -8.22 8.59
C SER A 494 -7.01 -9.58 8.10
N THR A 495 -6.73 -10.61 8.91
CA THR A 495 -7.19 -11.98 8.66
C THR A 495 -7.89 -12.55 9.90
N VAL A 496 -9.10 -13.07 9.71
CA VAL A 496 -10.01 -13.50 10.77
C VAL A 496 -10.56 -14.89 10.47
N ASP A 497 -10.69 -15.75 11.47
CA ASP A 497 -11.46 -16.99 11.36
C ASP A 497 -12.96 -16.67 11.39
N ASN A 498 -13.70 -17.04 10.34
CA ASN A 498 -15.13 -16.77 10.19
C ASN A 498 -15.98 -17.54 11.22
N GLY A 499 -15.53 -18.71 11.67
CA GLY A 499 -16.28 -19.53 12.62
C GLY A 499 -16.20 -19.00 14.06
N SER A 500 -14.98 -18.81 14.56
CA SER A 500 -14.73 -18.30 15.93
C SER A 500 -14.77 -16.78 16.03
N GLY A 501 -14.53 -16.06 14.94
CA GLY A 501 -14.28 -14.62 14.93
C GLY A 501 -12.88 -14.26 15.45
N TYR A 502 -11.97 -15.22 15.64
CA TYR A 502 -10.63 -14.95 16.15
C TYR A 502 -9.79 -14.22 15.10
N VAL A 503 -9.20 -13.09 15.49
CA VAL A 503 -8.38 -12.26 14.61
C VAL A 503 -6.92 -12.71 14.74
N PHE A 504 -6.42 -13.43 13.73
CA PHE A 504 -5.05 -13.94 13.72
C PHE A 504 -4.04 -12.80 13.59
N ALA A 505 -4.29 -11.87 12.67
CA ALA A 505 -3.41 -10.75 12.39
C ALA A 505 -4.19 -9.51 11.91
N SER A 506 -3.71 -8.32 12.27
CA SER A 506 -4.20 -7.02 11.80
C SER A 506 -2.99 -6.10 11.58
N THR A 507 -2.39 -6.22 10.39
CA THR A 507 -1.08 -5.62 10.05
C THR A 507 -1.27 -4.30 9.34
N ILE A 508 -0.66 -3.24 9.90
CA ILE A 508 -0.63 -1.92 9.28
C ILE A 508 0.62 -1.78 8.40
N ASN A 509 0.49 -1.15 7.23
CA ASN A 509 1.61 -0.80 6.33
C ASN A 509 2.50 0.34 6.85
N PHE A 510 2.81 0.37 8.15
CA PHE A 510 3.60 1.40 8.79
C PHE A 510 4.68 0.77 9.69
N ASP A 511 5.91 1.24 9.53
CA ASP A 511 7.07 0.82 10.30
C ASP A 511 7.53 1.94 11.24
N PHE A 512 7.29 1.72 12.53
CA PHE A 512 7.78 2.53 13.64
C PHE A 512 8.92 1.87 14.43
N SER A 513 9.36 0.68 14.00
CA SER A 513 10.40 -0.11 14.66
C SER A 513 11.80 0.12 14.09
N SER A 514 11.91 0.44 12.80
CA SER A 514 13.19 0.69 12.14
C SER A 514 13.69 2.13 12.34
N ASP A 515 15.01 2.31 12.24
CA ASP A 515 15.62 3.64 12.22
C ASP A 515 15.34 4.35 10.88
N TYR A 516 14.32 5.21 10.89
CA TYR A 516 13.93 6.00 9.73
C TYR A 516 15.03 6.97 9.26
N SER A 517 15.86 7.48 10.18
CA SER A 517 16.92 8.44 9.86
C SER A 517 18.04 7.76 9.08
N TYR A 518 18.43 6.57 9.53
CA TYR A 518 19.38 5.72 8.82
C TYR A 518 18.87 5.31 7.44
N ILE A 519 17.62 4.80 7.34
CA ILE A 519 17.04 4.37 6.07
C ILE A 519 16.94 5.53 5.07
N LYS A 520 16.52 6.71 5.52
CA LYS A 520 16.45 7.93 4.69
C LYS A 520 17.84 8.35 4.18
N LYS A 521 18.86 8.31 5.03
CA LYS A 521 20.26 8.59 4.66
C LYS A 521 20.77 7.59 3.62
N GLU A 522 20.54 6.30 3.84
CA GLU A 522 20.92 5.23 2.92
C GLU A 522 20.22 5.33 1.56
N HIS A 523 18.93 5.69 1.56
CA HIS A 523 18.14 5.87 0.36
C HIS A 523 18.71 6.99 -0.53
N LYS A 524 19.01 8.14 0.08
CA LYS A 524 19.65 9.28 -0.61
C LYS A 524 21.07 8.92 -1.08
N GLY A 525 21.87 8.32 -0.20
CA GLY A 525 23.27 7.98 -0.47
C GLY A 525 23.47 6.97 -1.59
N LYS A 526 22.55 6.00 -1.76
CA LYS A 526 22.61 5.01 -2.86
C LYS A 526 21.77 5.35 -4.08
N LYS A 527 21.23 6.58 -4.16
CA LYS A 527 20.39 7.07 -5.25
C LYS A 527 19.28 6.07 -5.62
N GLU A 528 18.59 5.54 -4.62
CA GLU A 528 17.55 4.51 -4.82
C GLU A 528 16.39 5.02 -5.70
N PHE A 529 16.16 6.34 -5.75
CA PHE A 529 15.18 6.98 -6.65
C PHE A 529 15.47 6.77 -8.15
N ASN A 530 16.74 6.57 -8.51
CA ASN A 530 17.15 6.27 -9.89
C ASN A 530 17.01 4.78 -10.23
N LYS A 531 16.62 3.95 -9.26
CA LYS A 531 16.42 2.51 -9.45
C LYS A 531 14.94 2.22 -9.63
N GLU A 532 14.68 1.25 -10.50
CA GLU A 532 13.38 0.59 -10.62
C GLU A 532 12.90 0.11 -9.25
N SER A 533 11.58 0.13 -9.01
CA SER A 533 10.95 -0.20 -7.72
C SER A 533 11.42 -1.56 -7.17
N TYR A 534 11.49 -2.56 -8.03
CA TYR A 534 11.93 -3.93 -7.70
C TYR A 534 13.44 -4.08 -7.47
N PHE A 535 14.26 -3.05 -7.70
CA PHE A 535 15.69 -3.01 -7.32
C PHE A 535 15.97 -2.18 -6.07
N ARG A 536 14.94 -1.56 -5.47
CA ARG A 536 15.10 -0.77 -4.25
C ARG A 536 15.36 -1.69 -3.05
N ARG A 537 16.30 -1.29 -2.18
CA ARG A 537 16.81 -2.16 -1.09
C ARG A 537 15.86 -2.34 0.09
N PHE A 538 14.94 -1.42 0.30
CA PHE A 538 14.06 -1.35 1.46
C PHE A 538 12.61 -1.37 0.99
N SER A 539 11.77 -2.16 1.67
CA SER A 539 10.31 -2.13 1.51
C SER A 539 9.72 -0.84 2.09
N GLN A 540 10.44 -0.30 3.07
CA GLN A 540 10.24 1.01 3.67
C GLN A 540 10.97 2.05 2.82
N TYR A 541 10.22 2.91 2.14
CA TYR A 541 10.52 4.33 1.99
C TYR A 541 9.74 4.88 0.79
N VAL A 542 8.80 5.77 1.13
CA VAL A 542 8.27 6.88 0.33
C VAL A 542 7.95 6.48 -1.10
N LEU A 543 6.68 6.06 -1.24
CA LEU A 543 5.88 5.93 -2.46
C LEU A 543 6.51 6.70 -3.62
N SER A 544 6.62 6.10 -4.80
CA SER A 544 6.64 6.95 -6.01
C SER A 544 5.50 7.95 -5.88
N ASP A 545 5.66 9.19 -6.37
CA ASP A 545 4.59 10.20 -6.34
C ASP A 545 3.23 9.58 -6.76
N ASP A 546 3.25 8.56 -7.62
CA ASP A 546 2.11 7.78 -8.10
C ASP A 546 1.39 6.84 -7.09
N GLU A 547 2.03 6.25 -6.06
CA GLU A 547 1.30 5.38 -5.09
C GLU A 547 0.59 6.21 -4.01
N ALA A 548 1.05 7.46 -3.78
CA ALA A 548 0.29 8.43 -3.00
C ALA A 548 -0.93 8.95 -3.78
N ASN A 549 -0.95 8.75 -5.09
CA ASN A 549 -2.00 9.25 -6.01
C ASN A 549 -3.04 8.18 -6.40
N GLU A 550 -2.99 6.94 -5.87
CA GLU A 550 -4.09 6.00 -6.12
C GLU A 550 -5.38 6.52 -5.48
N PRO A 551 -6.44 6.82 -6.27
CA PRO A 551 -7.64 7.46 -5.77
C PRO A 551 -8.34 6.51 -4.80
N ILE A 552 -8.57 7.01 -3.57
CA ILE A 552 -9.37 6.30 -2.57
C ILE A 552 -10.79 6.16 -3.10
N ASN A 553 -11.22 4.91 -3.30
CA ASN A 553 -12.59 4.64 -3.74
C ASN A 553 -13.62 5.17 -2.72
N SER A 554 -14.45 6.10 -3.19
CA SER A 554 -15.69 6.61 -2.59
C SER A 554 -15.55 7.32 -1.23
N SER A 555 -15.23 8.62 -1.28
CA SER A 555 -15.67 9.73 -0.38
C SER A 555 -14.65 10.88 -0.27
N SER A 556 -13.46 10.75 -0.85
CA SER A 556 -12.38 11.75 -0.69
C SER A 556 -11.43 11.85 -1.90
N ALA A 557 -11.96 11.63 -3.11
CA ALA A 557 -11.14 11.58 -4.34
C ALA A 557 -10.41 12.90 -4.68
N ASP A 558 -10.77 14.02 -4.04
CA ASP A 558 -10.25 15.36 -4.37
C ASP A 558 -9.16 15.87 -3.42
N VAL A 559 -8.69 15.04 -2.48
CA VAL A 559 -7.73 15.45 -1.45
C VAL A 559 -6.30 15.21 -1.93
N GLU A 560 -5.52 16.28 -2.05
CA GLU A 560 -4.08 16.18 -2.34
C GLU A 560 -3.39 15.44 -1.18
N MET A 561 -2.74 14.32 -1.47
CA MET A 561 -2.07 13.48 -0.47
C MET A 561 -0.60 13.83 -0.38
N GLN A 562 0.00 13.67 0.80
CA GLN A 562 1.45 13.88 0.99
C GLN A 562 2.17 12.64 1.50
N LEU A 563 3.46 12.61 1.14
CA LEU A 563 4.44 11.70 1.70
C LEU A 563 4.83 12.13 3.12
N PRO A 564 4.99 11.18 4.04
CA PRO A 564 5.27 11.48 5.44
C PRO A 564 6.68 12.01 5.69
N GLN A 565 6.82 12.96 6.62
CA GLN A 565 8.12 13.55 6.99
C GLN A 565 8.93 12.70 7.99
N LYS A 566 8.26 11.93 8.86
CA LYS A 566 8.86 11.13 9.95
C LYS A 566 8.20 9.76 10.03
N GLY A 567 8.97 8.69 10.22
CA GLY A 567 8.45 7.31 10.18
C GLY A 567 8.43 6.75 8.76
N LEU A 568 8.09 5.46 8.62
CA LEU A 568 8.27 4.74 7.36
C LEU A 568 6.97 4.08 6.90
N LEU A 569 6.44 4.50 5.75
CA LEU A 569 5.36 3.78 5.10
C LEU A 569 5.93 2.58 4.32
N VAL A 570 5.33 1.42 4.52
CA VAL A 570 5.70 0.17 3.85
C VAL A 570 4.90 0.06 2.56
N HIS A 571 5.57 -0.23 1.46
CA HIS A 571 4.91 -0.42 0.16
C HIS A 571 3.91 -1.58 0.22
N GLN A 572 2.74 -1.39 -0.39
CA GLN A 572 1.55 -2.23 -0.15
C GLN A 572 1.80 -3.70 -0.46
N THR A 573 2.47 -4.01 -1.57
CA THR A 573 2.87 -5.37 -1.96
C THR A 573 3.69 -6.09 -0.89
N TYR A 574 4.65 -5.41 -0.26
CA TYR A 574 5.47 -6.03 0.78
C TYR A 574 4.72 -6.17 2.10
N SER A 575 3.84 -5.22 2.43
CA SER A 575 2.95 -5.31 3.60
C SER A 575 2.02 -6.52 3.52
N ILE A 576 1.38 -6.76 2.36
CA ILE A 576 0.48 -7.91 2.20
C ILE A 576 1.23 -9.25 2.13
N LEU A 577 2.39 -9.29 1.46
CA LEU A 577 3.23 -10.49 1.40
C LEU A 577 3.70 -10.90 2.80
N SER A 578 4.17 -9.93 3.60
CA SER A 578 4.66 -10.18 4.95
C SER A 578 3.54 -10.53 5.92
N HIS A 579 2.35 -9.92 5.79
CA HIS A 579 1.15 -10.33 6.54
C HIS A 579 0.85 -11.82 6.35
N PHE A 580 0.85 -12.31 5.11
CA PHE A 580 0.58 -13.72 4.82
C PHE A 580 1.73 -14.65 5.22
N GLU A 581 2.98 -14.20 5.16
CA GLU A 581 4.12 -15.03 5.60
C GLU A 581 4.05 -15.29 7.11
N VAL A 582 3.78 -14.24 7.91
CA VAL A 582 3.58 -14.38 9.36
C VAL A 582 2.36 -15.24 9.67
N LEU A 583 1.27 -15.09 8.89
CA LEU A 583 0.08 -15.94 9.02
C LEU A 583 0.40 -17.41 8.69
N LYS A 584 1.18 -17.67 7.64
CA LYS A 584 1.60 -19.01 7.23
C LYS A 584 2.37 -19.70 8.33
N GLU A 585 3.31 -19.00 8.96
CA GLU A 585 4.06 -19.51 10.12
C GLU A 585 3.13 -19.77 11.31
N THR A 586 2.20 -18.85 11.59
CA THR A 586 1.21 -18.97 12.68
C THR A 586 0.27 -20.18 12.49
N LEU A 587 -0.05 -20.54 11.26
CA LEU A 587 -0.98 -21.63 10.92
C LEU A 587 -0.27 -22.89 10.43
N LYS A 588 1.04 -23.03 10.63
CA LYS A 588 1.82 -24.12 10.04
C LYS A 588 1.38 -25.51 10.45
N TYR A 589 0.82 -25.67 11.65
CA TYR A 589 0.30 -26.96 12.13
C TYR A 589 -1.21 -27.16 11.91
N SER A 590 -1.92 -26.20 11.32
CA SER A 590 -3.32 -26.40 10.94
C SER A 590 -3.48 -27.55 9.94
N GLY A 591 -4.60 -28.29 10.04
CA GLY A 591 -4.91 -29.39 9.13
C GLY A 591 -5.20 -28.92 7.70
N ARG A 592 -6.31 -28.17 7.51
CA ARG A 592 -6.67 -27.54 6.23
C ARG A 592 -7.15 -26.12 6.44
N VAL A 593 -6.86 -25.25 5.48
CA VAL A 593 -7.25 -23.83 5.51
C VAL A 593 -8.03 -23.48 4.25
N ASN A 594 -9.19 -22.85 4.43
CA ASN A 594 -9.96 -22.23 3.37
C ASN A 594 -9.87 -20.71 3.55
N LEU A 595 -9.26 -20.01 2.61
CA LEU A 595 -8.99 -18.58 2.66
C LEU A 595 -9.81 -17.84 1.62
N TYR A 596 -10.62 -16.88 2.09
CA TYR A 596 -11.46 -16.02 1.27
C TYR A 596 -10.94 -14.58 1.37
N ALA A 597 -10.43 -14.03 0.27
CA ALA A 597 -9.90 -12.67 0.23
C ALA A 597 -10.82 -11.74 -0.58
N ASP A 598 -10.86 -10.44 -0.27
CA ASP A 598 -11.57 -9.46 -1.13
C ASP A 598 -10.93 -9.37 -2.54
N ASN A 599 -11.66 -8.82 -3.50
CA ASN A 599 -11.20 -8.65 -4.87
C ASN A 599 -10.16 -7.52 -5.02
N ASP A 600 -8.92 -7.82 -4.62
CA ASP A 600 -7.77 -6.94 -4.76
C ASP A 600 -6.61 -7.66 -5.50
N ALA A 601 -5.97 -6.98 -6.45
CA ALA A 601 -4.87 -7.58 -7.23
C ALA A 601 -3.65 -7.98 -6.36
N GLY A 602 -3.46 -7.30 -5.22
CA GLY A 602 -2.43 -7.62 -4.22
C GLY A 602 -2.66 -8.97 -3.56
N PHE A 603 -3.91 -9.33 -3.24
CA PHE A 603 -4.24 -10.61 -2.60
C PHE A 603 -3.85 -11.80 -3.48
N LYS A 604 -4.20 -11.78 -4.76
CA LYS A 604 -3.80 -12.82 -5.73
C LYS A 604 -2.29 -13.03 -5.75
N THR A 605 -1.54 -11.94 -5.85
CA THR A 605 -0.07 -12.01 -5.92
C THR A 605 0.53 -12.55 -4.63
N ALA A 606 0.02 -12.10 -3.48
CA ALA A 606 0.56 -12.46 -2.18
C ALA A 606 0.22 -13.90 -1.78
N ILE A 607 -1.04 -14.31 -1.93
CA ILE A 607 -1.50 -15.66 -1.56
C ILE A 607 -0.80 -16.70 -2.43
N CYS A 608 -0.82 -16.54 -3.75
CA CYS A 608 -0.16 -17.46 -4.67
C CYS A 608 1.38 -17.43 -4.54
N GLY A 609 1.96 -16.36 -3.98
CA GLY A 609 3.39 -16.26 -3.74
C GLY A 609 3.84 -16.96 -2.46
N VAL A 610 3.18 -16.65 -1.35
CA VAL A 610 3.50 -17.14 -0.01
C VAL A 610 3.08 -18.60 0.18
N PHE A 611 1.88 -18.97 -0.30
CA PHE A 611 1.29 -20.29 -0.09
C PHE A 611 1.40 -21.21 -1.31
N SER A 612 2.36 -20.97 -2.20
CA SER A 612 2.55 -21.78 -3.41
C SER A 612 2.68 -23.29 -3.10
N ASP A 613 3.44 -23.63 -2.07
CA ASP A 613 3.59 -24.97 -1.51
C ASP A 613 2.30 -25.51 -0.87
N TRP A 614 1.57 -24.71 -0.09
CA TRP A 614 0.31 -25.17 0.53
C TRP A 614 -0.80 -25.39 -0.49
N ILE A 615 -0.83 -24.59 -1.55
CA ILE A 615 -1.75 -24.74 -2.68
C ILE A 615 -1.40 -26.00 -3.47
N ALA A 616 -0.12 -26.22 -3.76
CA ALA A 616 0.34 -27.40 -4.50
C ALA A 616 0.02 -28.71 -3.76
N HIS A 617 0.18 -28.75 -2.43
CA HIS A 617 -0.14 -29.92 -1.61
C HIS A 617 -1.61 -30.02 -1.17
N GLY A 618 -2.49 -29.12 -1.63
CA GLY A 618 -3.91 -29.14 -1.28
C GLY A 618 -4.23 -28.83 0.20
N LYS A 619 -3.28 -28.26 0.94
CA LYS A 619 -3.47 -27.80 2.32
C LYS A 619 -4.30 -26.50 2.39
N LEU A 620 -4.10 -25.62 1.40
CA LEU A 620 -4.81 -24.35 1.28
C LEU A 620 -5.77 -24.35 0.08
N ASN A 621 -7.04 -24.06 0.34
CA ASN A 621 -8.01 -23.67 -0.66
C ASN A 621 -8.15 -22.15 -0.61
N ALA A 622 -7.77 -21.45 -1.68
CA ALA A 622 -7.79 -19.99 -1.68
C ALA A 622 -8.70 -19.46 -2.79
N PHE A 623 -9.48 -18.44 -2.45
CA PHE A 623 -10.41 -17.79 -3.36
C PHE A 623 -10.36 -16.27 -3.15
N GLN A 624 -10.49 -15.51 -4.23
CA GLN A 624 -10.94 -14.12 -4.12
C GLN A 624 -12.44 -14.07 -4.26
N VAL A 625 -13.08 -13.24 -3.46
CA VAL A 625 -14.51 -13.05 -3.37
C VAL A 625 -14.85 -11.70 -3.98
N PHE A 626 -15.85 -11.69 -4.84
CA PHE A 626 -16.47 -10.47 -5.34
C PHE A 626 -17.87 -10.33 -4.73
N ALA A 627 -18.09 -9.23 -4.01
CA ALA A 627 -19.41 -8.82 -3.53
C ALA A 627 -19.90 -7.63 -4.34
N GLU A 628 -21.15 -7.67 -4.83
CA GLU A 628 -21.74 -6.55 -5.55
C GLU A 628 -22.01 -5.39 -4.57
N ARG A 629 -21.31 -4.26 -4.77
CA ARG A 629 -21.63 -3.00 -4.09
C ARG A 629 -22.70 -2.29 -4.92
N ALA A 630 -23.72 -1.75 -4.26
CA ALA A 630 -24.81 -1.02 -4.91
C ALA A 630 -24.25 0.03 -5.88
N GLY A 631 -24.40 -0.22 -7.19
CA GLY A 631 -24.10 0.75 -8.26
C GLY A 631 -22.81 0.60 -9.06
N GLY A 632 -22.00 -0.46 -8.93
CA GLY A 632 -20.75 -0.54 -9.71
C GLY A 632 -20.21 -1.96 -9.98
N HIS A 633 -20.25 -2.35 -11.25
CA HIS A 633 -19.70 -3.55 -11.91
C HIS A 633 -20.39 -4.90 -11.67
N GLN A 634 -21.00 -5.32 -12.78
CA GLN A 634 -21.72 -6.54 -13.11
C GLN A 634 -20.77 -7.74 -13.27
N LEU A 635 -20.54 -8.51 -12.21
CA LEU A 635 -20.04 -9.88 -12.43
C LEU A 635 -21.18 -10.78 -12.92
N LEU A 636 -22.41 -10.43 -12.52
CA LEU A 636 -23.67 -10.84 -13.14
C LEU A 636 -24.11 -9.74 -14.10
N ASP A 637 -23.69 -9.81 -15.36
CA ASP A 637 -24.42 -9.09 -16.40
C ASP A 637 -25.86 -9.64 -16.49
N LYS A 638 -26.79 -8.89 -17.10
CA LYS A 638 -28.19 -9.33 -17.21
C LYS A 638 -28.31 -10.69 -17.89
N SER A 639 -27.40 -11.01 -18.82
CA SER A 639 -27.41 -12.27 -19.57
C SER A 639 -27.03 -13.48 -18.70
N THR A 640 -25.98 -13.37 -17.88
CA THR A 640 -25.56 -14.46 -16.98
C THR A 640 -26.61 -14.71 -15.89
N ALA A 641 -27.20 -13.64 -15.34
CA ALA A 641 -28.27 -13.77 -14.36
C ALA A 641 -29.53 -14.42 -14.94
N GLN A 642 -29.87 -14.12 -16.19
CA GLN A 642 -31.00 -14.73 -16.89
C GLN A 642 -30.75 -16.22 -17.16
N ARG A 643 -29.56 -16.58 -17.68
CA ARG A 643 -29.17 -17.98 -17.91
C ARG A 643 -29.24 -18.82 -16.64
N LEU A 644 -28.78 -18.29 -15.51
CA LEU A 644 -28.85 -18.95 -14.21
C LEU A 644 -30.29 -19.22 -13.76
N LYS A 645 -31.21 -18.28 -14.00
CA LYS A 645 -32.64 -18.46 -13.69
C LYS A 645 -33.29 -19.50 -14.59
N GLU A 646 -33.02 -19.45 -15.89
CA GLU A 646 -33.52 -20.44 -16.86
C GLU A 646 -33.02 -21.84 -16.48
N LYS A 647 -31.75 -21.97 -16.10
CA LYS A 647 -31.18 -23.25 -15.65
C LYS A 647 -31.77 -23.77 -14.33
N ASP A 648 -32.07 -22.89 -13.38
CA ASP A 648 -32.76 -23.29 -12.14
C ASP A 648 -34.19 -23.75 -12.41
N ILE A 649 -34.90 -23.12 -13.35
CA ILE A 649 -36.24 -23.55 -13.80
C ILE A 649 -36.16 -24.93 -14.47
N GLU A 650 -35.20 -25.15 -15.37
CA GLU A 650 -34.96 -26.46 -16.00
C GLU A 650 -34.75 -27.55 -14.94
N LEU A 651 -33.86 -27.31 -13.97
CA LEU A 651 -33.57 -28.28 -12.90
C LEU A 651 -34.78 -28.55 -11.99
N GLN A 652 -35.66 -27.56 -11.79
CA GLN A 652 -36.91 -27.76 -11.05
C GLN A 652 -37.91 -28.65 -11.81
N HIS A 653 -37.93 -28.57 -13.14
CA HIS A 653 -38.76 -29.44 -13.97
C HIS A 653 -38.18 -30.85 -14.11
N GLU A 654 -36.86 -30.97 -14.28
CA GLU A 654 -36.17 -32.24 -14.48
C GLU A 654 -36.08 -33.07 -13.19
N PHE A 655 -35.93 -32.41 -12.03
CA PHE A 655 -35.78 -33.05 -10.72
C PHE A 655 -36.66 -32.40 -9.64
N PRO A 656 -38.00 -32.56 -9.70
CA PRO A 656 -38.93 -31.93 -8.76
C PRO A 656 -38.77 -32.40 -7.31
N GLU A 657 -38.20 -33.59 -7.09
CA GLU A 657 -37.94 -34.18 -5.78
C GLU A 657 -36.72 -33.61 -5.05
N LEU A 658 -35.80 -32.94 -5.76
CA LEU A 658 -34.59 -32.40 -5.16
C LEU A 658 -34.87 -31.20 -4.26
N ASN A 659 -34.22 -31.17 -3.11
CA ASN A 659 -34.32 -30.02 -2.22
C ASN A 659 -33.52 -28.81 -2.78
N LYS A 660 -33.79 -27.62 -2.26
CA LYS A 660 -33.15 -26.37 -2.73
C LYS A 660 -31.62 -26.42 -2.65
N LYS A 661 -31.04 -27.17 -1.70
CA LYS A 661 -29.59 -27.29 -1.50
C LYS A 661 -28.95 -28.21 -2.54
N GLU A 662 -29.62 -29.31 -2.87
CA GLU A 662 -29.20 -30.23 -3.92
C GLU A 662 -29.26 -29.56 -5.30
N ARG A 663 -30.32 -28.81 -5.59
CA ARG A 663 -30.40 -28.01 -6.82
C ARG A 663 -29.32 -26.93 -6.88
N LEU A 664 -29.05 -26.23 -5.78
CA LEU A 664 -27.95 -25.26 -5.70
C LEU A 664 -26.60 -25.94 -5.97
N THR A 665 -26.41 -27.17 -5.50
CA THR A 665 -25.20 -27.96 -5.79
C THR A 665 -25.06 -28.21 -7.29
N LEU A 666 -26.14 -28.61 -7.98
CA LEU A 666 -26.16 -28.81 -9.43
C LEU A 666 -25.86 -27.51 -10.20
N LEU A 667 -26.45 -26.39 -9.78
CA LEU A 667 -26.16 -25.08 -10.37
C LEU A 667 -24.69 -24.68 -10.21
N TRP A 668 -24.06 -24.98 -9.05
CA TRP A 668 -22.63 -24.78 -8.88
C TRP A 668 -21.78 -25.61 -9.84
N GLN A 669 -22.20 -26.85 -10.16
CA GLN A 669 -21.49 -27.69 -11.13
C GLN A 669 -21.54 -27.07 -12.53
N ASP A 670 -22.70 -26.56 -12.93
CA ASP A 670 -22.86 -25.84 -14.20
C ASP A 670 -21.95 -24.60 -14.26
N GLN A 671 -21.86 -23.82 -13.18
CA GLN A 671 -21.00 -22.62 -13.16
C GLN A 671 -19.50 -22.94 -13.20
N LEU A 672 -19.07 -24.11 -12.73
CA LEU A 672 -17.66 -24.51 -12.81
C LEU A 672 -17.20 -24.69 -14.26
N SER A 673 -18.11 -25.15 -15.14
CA SER A 673 -17.90 -25.29 -16.58
C SER A 673 -18.08 -23.97 -17.34
N ASN A 674 -18.92 -23.07 -16.82
CA ASN A 674 -19.29 -21.81 -17.46
C ASN A 674 -18.66 -20.59 -16.77
N ARG A 675 -17.32 -20.55 -16.70
CA ARG A 675 -16.58 -19.43 -16.09
C ARG A 675 -16.62 -18.18 -16.96
N VAL A 676 -16.64 -17.01 -16.32
CA VAL A 676 -16.75 -15.71 -16.99
C VAL A 676 -15.47 -14.90 -16.80
N THR A 677 -14.98 -14.26 -17.87
CA THR A 677 -13.86 -13.32 -17.80
C THR A 677 -14.36 -11.88 -17.80
N MET A 678 -13.93 -11.06 -16.84
CA MET A 678 -14.30 -9.63 -16.83
C MET A 678 -13.52 -8.86 -17.91
N PRO A 679 -14.12 -7.82 -18.55
CA PRO A 679 -13.45 -6.98 -19.53
C PRO A 679 -12.10 -6.45 -19.01
N GLY A 680 -11.04 -6.60 -19.81
CA GLY A 680 -9.69 -6.14 -19.45
C GLY A 680 -8.93 -7.06 -18.49
N THR A 681 -9.53 -8.15 -18.01
CA THR A 681 -8.85 -9.15 -17.17
C THR A 681 -8.73 -10.49 -17.89
N ARG A 682 -7.72 -11.28 -17.52
CA ARG A 682 -7.53 -12.67 -18.00
C ARG A 682 -7.93 -13.72 -16.95
N SER A 683 -8.50 -13.27 -15.83
CA SER A 683 -8.91 -14.15 -14.74
C SER A 683 -10.31 -14.68 -15.02
N GLU A 684 -10.49 -16.00 -14.89
CA GLU A 684 -11.78 -16.67 -15.04
C GLU A 684 -12.48 -16.75 -13.69
N TRP A 685 -13.65 -16.11 -13.59
CA TRP A 685 -14.48 -16.07 -12.40
C TRP A 685 -15.60 -17.09 -12.48
N ILE A 686 -15.97 -17.64 -11.32
CA ILE A 686 -17.15 -18.50 -11.17
C ILE A 686 -18.24 -17.62 -10.55
N VAL A 687 -19.34 -17.46 -11.26
CA VAL A 687 -20.48 -16.65 -10.81
C VAL A 687 -21.27 -17.42 -9.77
N SER A 688 -21.76 -16.73 -8.74
CA SER A 688 -22.60 -17.33 -7.70
C SER A 688 -24.01 -17.62 -8.25
N PRO A 689 -24.49 -18.88 -8.21
CA PRO A 689 -25.88 -19.19 -8.48
C PRO A 689 -26.82 -18.82 -7.31
N ASN A 690 -26.26 -18.45 -6.15
CA ASN A 690 -27.06 -18.11 -4.96
C ASN A 690 -27.44 -16.62 -4.94
N PHE A 691 -28.58 -16.29 -5.53
CA PHE A 691 -29.12 -14.92 -5.56
C PHE A 691 -29.49 -14.33 -4.19
N ASN A 692 -29.62 -15.17 -3.16
CA ASN A 692 -29.91 -14.70 -1.80
C ASN A 692 -28.66 -14.23 -1.05
N SER A 693 -27.47 -14.44 -1.62
CA SER A 693 -26.20 -14.00 -1.05
C SER A 693 -25.77 -12.66 -1.64
N HIS A 694 -25.17 -11.80 -0.82
CA HIS A 694 -24.45 -10.60 -1.29
C HIS A 694 -23.18 -10.92 -2.09
N PHE A 695 -22.83 -12.20 -2.14
CA PHE A 695 -21.71 -12.78 -2.85
C PHE A 695 -22.08 -13.03 -4.32
N ALA A 696 -21.38 -12.35 -5.24
CA ALA A 696 -21.69 -12.39 -6.67
C ALA A 696 -20.76 -13.33 -7.47
N GLY A 697 -19.53 -13.58 -7.02
CA GLY A 697 -18.67 -14.57 -7.66
C GLY A 697 -17.33 -14.78 -6.96
N VAL A 698 -16.64 -15.88 -7.29
CA VAL A 698 -15.29 -16.18 -6.79
C VAL A 698 -14.29 -16.31 -7.93
N LEU A 699 -13.05 -15.94 -7.66
CA LEU A 699 -11.89 -16.32 -8.46
C LEU A 699 -11.11 -17.40 -7.71
N PRO A 700 -11.04 -18.64 -8.22
CA PRO A 700 -10.19 -19.66 -7.61
C PRO A 700 -8.71 -19.27 -7.73
N LEU A 701 -8.02 -19.25 -6.59
CA LEU A 701 -6.57 -19.08 -6.52
C LEU A 701 -5.84 -20.40 -6.30
N SER A 702 -6.53 -21.44 -5.84
CA SER A 702 -6.04 -22.83 -5.84
C SER A 702 -6.54 -23.59 -7.05
N ASN A 703 -5.81 -24.61 -7.49
CA ASN A 703 -6.29 -25.50 -8.55
C ASN A 703 -7.54 -26.25 -8.06
N ILE A 704 -8.67 -26.02 -8.73
CA ILE A 704 -9.96 -26.64 -8.45
C ILE A 704 -10.39 -27.66 -9.52
N LYS A 705 -9.68 -27.75 -10.65
CA LYS A 705 -10.04 -28.64 -11.77
C LYS A 705 -10.03 -30.12 -11.37
N ASN A 706 -9.16 -30.49 -10.44
CA ASN A 706 -8.96 -31.87 -10.00
C ASN A 706 -9.67 -32.19 -8.67
N LYS A 707 -10.59 -31.34 -8.19
CA LYS A 707 -11.30 -31.54 -6.93
C LYS A 707 -12.69 -32.12 -7.15
N ASP A 708 -13.13 -32.93 -6.20
CA ASP A 708 -14.50 -33.42 -6.17
C ASP A 708 -15.49 -32.26 -6.09
N ILE A 709 -16.55 -32.34 -6.91
CA ILE A 709 -17.49 -31.26 -7.11
C ILE A 709 -18.22 -30.95 -5.80
N LYS A 710 -18.59 -31.97 -5.01
CA LYS A 710 -19.23 -31.76 -3.69
C LYS A 710 -18.32 -31.00 -2.73
N GLN A 711 -17.01 -31.25 -2.77
CA GLN A 711 -16.05 -30.51 -1.95
C GLN A 711 -15.96 -29.04 -2.38
N ILE A 712 -15.95 -28.77 -3.69
CA ILE A 712 -15.94 -27.40 -4.22
C ILE A 712 -17.22 -26.68 -3.80
N THR A 713 -18.39 -27.29 -3.96
CA THR A 713 -19.66 -26.68 -3.54
C THR A 713 -19.65 -26.31 -2.06
N ASN A 714 -19.19 -27.19 -1.17
CA ASN A 714 -19.08 -26.89 0.26
C ASN A 714 -18.13 -25.70 0.54
N LEU A 715 -17.02 -25.58 -0.20
CA LEU A 715 -16.12 -24.43 -0.10
C LEU A 715 -16.83 -23.14 -0.53
N LEU A 716 -17.56 -23.18 -1.64
CA LEU A 716 -18.26 -22.01 -2.17
C LEU A 716 -19.45 -21.58 -1.29
N GLU A 717 -20.18 -22.53 -0.69
CA GLU A 717 -21.23 -22.24 0.29
C GLU A 717 -20.68 -21.60 1.58
N SER A 718 -19.46 -21.96 1.97
CA SER A 718 -18.80 -21.40 3.16
C SER A 718 -18.02 -20.10 2.90
N ALA A 719 -18.00 -19.62 1.65
CA ALA A 719 -17.30 -18.40 1.27
C ALA A 719 -17.95 -17.16 1.94
N SER A 720 -17.17 -16.46 2.76
CA SER A 720 -17.66 -15.27 3.47
C SER A 720 -16.53 -14.33 3.84
N LEU A 721 -16.77 -13.03 3.73
CA LEU A 721 -15.91 -11.95 4.27
C LEU A 721 -16.44 -11.40 5.62
N HIS A 722 -17.52 -11.97 6.16
CA HIS A 722 -18.18 -11.44 7.35
C HIS A 722 -17.23 -11.34 8.56
N GLY A 723 -16.33 -12.31 8.75
CA GLY A 723 -15.39 -12.30 9.87
C GLY A 723 -14.55 -11.02 9.90
N VAL A 724 -13.88 -10.72 8.78
CA VAL A 724 -13.05 -9.52 8.64
C VAL A 724 -13.85 -8.22 8.59
N ASP A 725 -15.03 -8.21 7.95
CA ASP A 725 -15.94 -7.06 7.94
C ASP A 725 -16.38 -6.66 9.36
N ASN A 726 -16.76 -7.65 10.16
CA ASN A 726 -17.14 -7.44 11.55
C ASN A 726 -15.96 -6.90 12.37
N TRP A 727 -14.74 -7.42 12.15
CA TRP A 727 -13.53 -6.91 12.79
C TRP A 727 -13.28 -5.44 12.45
N PHE A 728 -13.37 -5.04 11.17
CA PHE A 728 -13.22 -3.64 10.78
C PHE A 728 -14.34 -2.74 11.33
N GLN A 729 -15.57 -3.25 11.44
CA GLN A 729 -16.65 -2.52 12.13
C GLN A 729 -16.35 -2.31 13.62
N ILE A 730 -15.77 -3.31 14.30
CA ILE A 730 -15.35 -3.20 15.70
C ILE A 730 -14.28 -2.12 15.85
N ILE A 731 -13.23 -2.15 15.01
CA ILE A 731 -12.18 -1.13 15.00
C ILE A 731 -12.81 0.27 14.88
N ARG A 732 -13.64 0.48 13.84
CA ARG A 732 -14.25 1.79 13.55
C ARG A 732 -15.14 2.32 14.68
N ARG A 733 -15.85 1.43 15.39
CA ARG A 733 -16.78 1.82 16.46
C ARG A 733 -16.10 2.06 17.80
N HIS A 734 -14.95 1.43 18.03
CA HIS A 734 -14.28 1.42 19.34
C HIS A 734 -12.99 2.22 19.38
N LEU A 735 -12.36 2.51 18.23
CA LEU A 735 -11.13 3.29 18.17
C LEU A 735 -11.42 4.60 17.43
N ASN A 736 -11.32 5.73 18.15
CA ASN A 736 -11.65 7.05 17.61
C ASN A 736 -10.82 7.39 16.36
N MET A 737 -9.50 7.13 16.40
CA MET A 737 -8.56 7.44 15.33
C MET A 737 -8.80 6.70 14.00
N LEU A 738 -9.71 5.72 14.00
CA LEU A 738 -9.99 4.81 12.88
C LEU A 738 -11.46 4.86 12.46
N GLU A 739 -12.19 5.88 12.93
CA GLU A 739 -13.53 6.17 12.46
C GLU A 739 -13.51 6.63 11.00
N ARG A 740 -14.67 6.57 10.32
CA ARG A 740 -14.78 7.09 8.97
C ARG A 740 -14.48 8.61 8.98
N PRO A 741 -13.73 9.12 8.00
CA PRO A 741 -13.48 10.55 7.90
C PRO A 741 -14.79 11.32 7.86
N VAL A 742 -14.90 12.36 8.68
CA VAL A 742 -15.92 13.40 8.50
C VAL A 742 -15.20 14.56 7.81
N THR A 743 -15.43 14.72 6.51
CA THR A 743 -14.91 15.85 5.74
C THR A 743 -15.86 17.04 5.93
N SER A 744 -15.39 18.14 6.52
CA SER A 744 -16.14 19.40 6.49
C SER A 744 -16.19 19.94 5.06
N GLY A 745 -17.35 20.41 4.60
CA GLY A 745 -17.58 20.84 3.21
C GLY A 745 -16.64 21.94 2.69
N THR A 746 -16.02 22.73 3.58
CA THR A 746 -15.09 23.82 3.23
C THR A 746 -13.60 23.44 3.33
N ASN A 747 -13.25 22.26 3.85
CA ASN A 747 -11.87 21.85 4.16
C ASN A 747 -11.57 20.37 3.83
N SER A 748 -12.40 19.73 3.00
CA SER A 748 -12.31 18.30 2.66
C SER A 748 -10.91 17.89 2.16
N LYS A 749 -10.17 18.81 1.54
CA LYS A 749 -8.82 18.61 0.98
C LYS A 749 -7.66 18.74 1.98
N ARG A 750 -7.91 19.10 3.24
CA ARG A 750 -6.82 19.47 4.17
C ARG A 750 -6.86 18.76 5.50
N TRP A 751 -7.98 18.19 5.95
CA TRP A 751 -8.05 17.75 7.33
C TRP A 751 -9.17 16.74 7.58
N ASN A 752 -8.84 15.64 8.27
CA ASN A 752 -9.82 14.72 8.83
C ASN A 752 -9.87 14.90 10.35
N ALA A 753 -11.04 15.28 10.88
CA ALA A 753 -11.24 15.63 12.29
C ALA A 753 -10.91 14.50 13.27
N TYR A 754 -11.09 13.26 12.84
CA TYR A 754 -10.88 12.07 13.67
C TYR A 754 -9.61 11.30 13.29
N ALA A 755 -8.83 11.77 12.31
CA ALA A 755 -7.59 11.10 11.93
C ALA A 755 -6.50 11.30 13.00
N GLY A 756 -5.75 10.23 13.28
CA GLY A 756 -4.54 10.31 14.10
C GLY A 756 -3.43 11.10 13.40
N TYR A 757 -2.65 11.86 14.18
CA TYR A 757 -1.45 12.58 13.70
C TYR A 757 -0.18 11.71 13.70
N ASN A 758 -0.15 10.65 14.51
CA ASN A 758 0.96 9.69 14.55
C ASN A 758 0.44 8.27 14.26
N PRO A 759 0.76 7.70 13.09
CA PRO A 759 0.41 6.34 12.71
C PRO A 759 0.87 5.25 13.69
N GLU A 760 1.93 5.50 14.44
CA GLU A 760 2.46 4.58 15.46
C GLU A 760 1.39 4.22 16.50
N TRP A 761 0.64 5.22 16.96
CA TRP A 761 -0.42 5.01 17.94
C TRP A 761 -1.60 4.26 17.34
N MET A 762 -1.90 4.50 16.06
CA MET A 762 -2.94 3.74 15.35
C MET A 762 -2.55 2.26 15.27
N ALA A 763 -1.29 1.95 14.95
CA ALA A 763 -0.77 0.58 14.93
C ALA A 763 -0.85 -0.10 16.30
N LYS A 764 -0.40 0.58 17.36
CA LYS A 764 -0.45 0.05 18.73
C LYS A 764 -1.88 -0.17 19.20
N LEU A 765 -2.79 0.78 18.95
CA LEU A 765 -4.20 0.69 19.35
C LEU A 765 -4.95 -0.42 18.62
N ILE A 766 -4.70 -0.64 17.32
CA ILE A 766 -5.27 -1.77 16.58
C ILE A 766 -4.86 -3.09 17.22
N GLU A 767 -3.58 -3.22 17.55
CA GLU A 767 -3.06 -4.47 18.10
C GLU A 767 -3.54 -4.72 19.53
N ILE A 768 -3.58 -3.69 20.39
CA ILE A 768 -4.22 -3.77 21.71
C ILE A 768 -5.68 -4.19 21.54
N LYS A 769 -6.40 -3.58 20.60
CA LYS A 769 -7.81 -3.89 20.36
C LYS A 769 -8.01 -5.31 19.84
N ARG A 770 -7.10 -5.83 19.01
CA ARG A 770 -7.13 -7.20 18.48
C ARG A 770 -7.10 -8.20 19.63
N ILE A 771 -6.17 -7.99 20.55
CA ILE A 771 -5.93 -8.85 21.71
C ILE A 771 -7.11 -8.72 22.69
N TYR A 772 -7.52 -7.50 23.02
CA TYR A 772 -8.71 -7.28 23.85
C TYR A 772 -9.98 -7.88 23.24
N PHE A 773 -10.16 -7.80 21.92
CA PHE A 773 -11.29 -8.42 21.23
C PHE A 773 -11.24 -9.94 21.31
N ASN A 774 -10.08 -10.55 21.06
CA ASN A 774 -9.91 -12.00 21.05
C ASN A 774 -10.14 -12.64 22.43
N TYR A 775 -9.70 -12.00 23.52
CA TYR A 775 -9.68 -12.62 24.86
C TYR A 775 -10.69 -12.03 25.85
N CYS A 776 -11.19 -10.81 25.64
CA CYS A 776 -12.08 -10.14 26.61
C CYS A 776 -13.48 -9.86 26.07
N MET A 777 -13.64 -9.53 24.78
CA MET A 777 -14.95 -9.20 24.24
C MET A 777 -15.79 -10.46 23.97
N THR A 778 -17.01 -10.49 24.50
CA THR A 778 -17.92 -11.64 24.38
C THR A 778 -19.04 -11.40 23.36
N ASN A 779 -19.64 -12.49 22.88
CA ASN A 779 -20.84 -12.46 22.05
C ASN A 779 -22.15 -12.26 22.84
N GLU A 780 -22.08 -11.83 24.11
CA GLU A 780 -23.24 -11.74 25.01
C GLU A 780 -24.39 -10.90 24.41
N ARG A 781 -24.07 -9.76 23.80
CA ARG A 781 -25.07 -8.88 23.15
C ARG A 781 -25.81 -9.61 22.02
N THR A 782 -25.09 -10.40 21.22
CA THR A 782 -25.67 -11.20 20.15
C THR A 782 -26.54 -12.32 20.71
N ASN A 783 -26.07 -13.00 21.76
CA ASN A 783 -26.84 -14.06 22.43
C ASN A 783 -28.14 -13.50 23.02
N LYS A 784 -28.11 -12.31 23.63
CA LYS A 784 -29.30 -11.60 24.14
C LYS A 784 -30.32 -11.25 23.05
N LYS A 785 -29.86 -10.99 21.82
CA LYS A 785 -30.74 -10.67 20.69
C LYS A 785 -31.36 -11.91 20.04
N LYS A 786 -30.58 -13.00 19.91
CA LYS A 786 -30.98 -14.20 19.17
C LYS A 786 -31.72 -15.24 20.01
N PHE A 787 -31.47 -15.31 21.32
CA PHE A 787 -32.00 -16.34 22.20
C PHE A 787 -32.73 -15.73 23.40
N LYS A 788 -33.84 -16.35 23.82
CA LYS A 788 -34.64 -15.98 25.00
C LYS A 788 -34.73 -17.17 25.97
N GLY A 789 -34.89 -16.90 27.26
CA GLY A 789 -35.08 -17.94 28.28
C GLY A 789 -33.83 -18.74 28.65
N PHE A 790 -34.03 -19.95 29.19
CA PHE A 790 -32.98 -20.83 29.73
C PHE A 790 -32.06 -21.47 28.67
N GLU A 791 -32.45 -21.46 27.39
CA GLU A 791 -31.65 -21.98 26.27
C GLU A 791 -30.53 -21.03 25.81
N LYS A 792 -30.34 -19.91 26.50
CA LYS A 792 -29.37 -18.90 26.10
C LYS A 792 -27.93 -19.41 26.28
N PRO A 793 -27.11 -19.47 25.20
CA PRO A 793 -25.74 -19.96 25.31
C PRO A 793 -24.89 -19.03 26.18
N LYS A 794 -23.97 -19.65 26.95
CA LYS A 794 -22.99 -18.91 27.77
C LYS A 794 -22.17 -17.96 26.88
N PRO A 795 -21.94 -16.71 27.31
CA PRO A 795 -21.07 -15.79 26.58
C PRO A 795 -19.69 -16.40 26.37
N SER A 796 -19.16 -16.25 25.16
CA SER A 796 -17.81 -16.72 24.82
C SER A 796 -17.05 -15.65 24.05
N THR A 797 -15.73 -15.68 24.17
CA THR A 797 -14.80 -14.85 23.42
C THR A 797 -14.36 -15.56 22.13
N PRO A 798 -13.81 -14.84 21.14
CA PRO A 798 -13.23 -15.48 19.96
C PRO A 798 -12.19 -16.56 20.28
N ALA A 799 -11.29 -16.30 21.24
CA ALA A 799 -10.27 -17.28 21.65
C ALA A 799 -10.88 -18.55 22.26
N MET A 800 -11.98 -18.44 23.02
CA MET A 800 -12.70 -19.61 23.54
C MET A 800 -13.35 -20.44 22.43
N ARG A 801 -13.97 -19.78 21.44
CA ARG A 801 -14.56 -20.47 20.28
C ARG A 801 -13.50 -21.14 19.40
N LEU A 802 -12.29 -20.59 19.36
CA LEU A 802 -11.14 -21.24 18.74
C LEU A 802 -10.57 -22.39 19.58
N HIS A 803 -11.01 -22.58 20.84
CA HIS A 803 -10.42 -23.51 21.81
C HIS A 803 -8.96 -23.19 22.18
N LEU A 804 -8.56 -21.93 22.04
CA LEU A 804 -7.25 -21.46 22.49
C LEU A 804 -7.20 -21.30 24.02
N VAL A 805 -8.34 -20.92 24.61
CA VAL A 805 -8.50 -20.71 26.06
C VAL A 805 -9.86 -21.24 26.52
N ASN A 806 -10.00 -21.52 27.81
CA ASN A 806 -11.22 -22.08 28.41
C ASN A 806 -11.98 -21.09 29.31
N CYS A 807 -11.47 -19.88 29.50
CA CYS A 807 -12.07 -18.84 30.34
C CYS A 807 -12.17 -17.49 29.62
N ILE A 808 -12.95 -16.59 30.20
CA ILE A 808 -13.06 -15.18 29.78
C ILE A 808 -12.05 -14.37 30.58
N TYR A 809 -11.30 -13.51 29.91
CA TYR A 809 -10.38 -12.56 30.54
C TYR A 809 -10.96 -11.16 30.54
N ASP A 810 -10.42 -10.29 31.40
CA ASP A 810 -10.74 -8.86 31.41
C ASP A 810 -9.51 -7.97 31.11
N ALA A 811 -9.71 -6.65 31.10
CA ALA A 811 -8.63 -5.71 30.88
C ALA A 811 -7.58 -5.72 32.02
N LYS A 812 -7.97 -6.08 33.25
CA LYS A 812 -7.06 -6.18 34.39
C LYS A 812 -6.12 -7.38 34.22
N ASP A 813 -6.60 -8.49 33.67
CA ASP A 813 -5.80 -9.67 33.35
C ASP A 813 -4.68 -9.33 32.37
N ILE A 814 -4.98 -8.59 31.30
CA ILE A 814 -3.97 -8.13 30.34
C ILE A 814 -2.93 -7.22 31.03
N LEU A 815 -3.39 -6.21 31.77
CA LEU A 815 -2.50 -5.22 32.38
C LEU A 815 -1.63 -5.77 33.51
N SER A 816 -2.09 -6.81 34.21
CA SER A 816 -1.35 -7.48 35.28
C SER A 816 -0.55 -8.69 34.80
N PHE A 817 -0.67 -9.06 33.52
CA PHE A 817 -0.02 -10.23 32.96
C PHE A 817 1.52 -10.15 33.00
N SER A 818 2.13 -11.24 33.44
CA SER A 818 3.59 -11.38 33.49
C SER A 818 3.98 -12.76 33.01
N SER A 819 4.61 -12.82 31.83
CA SER A 819 5.24 -14.03 31.30
C SER A 819 6.25 -14.58 32.30
N ASN A 820 7.08 -13.71 32.88
CA ASN A 820 8.05 -14.08 33.90
C ASN A 820 7.41 -14.79 35.10
N SER A 821 6.29 -14.27 35.61
CA SER A 821 5.58 -14.90 36.73
C SER A 821 5.13 -16.31 36.38
N LYS A 822 4.48 -16.48 35.21
CA LYS A 822 3.99 -17.77 34.75
C LYS A 822 5.11 -18.80 34.49
N PHE A 823 6.20 -18.38 33.85
CA PHE A 823 7.31 -19.28 33.53
C PHE A 823 8.20 -19.61 34.73
N ILE A 824 8.46 -18.64 35.62
CA ILE A 824 9.23 -18.91 36.84
C ILE A 824 8.52 -19.95 37.70
N ASP A 825 7.21 -19.78 37.90
CA ASP A 825 6.41 -20.76 38.65
C ASP A 825 6.43 -22.14 37.98
N LYS A 826 6.33 -22.20 36.65
CA LYS A 826 6.33 -23.47 35.91
C LYS A 826 7.69 -24.19 35.91
N ILE A 827 8.79 -23.46 35.79
CA ILE A 827 10.14 -24.00 35.55
C ILE A 827 10.92 -24.22 36.84
N TYR A 828 10.85 -23.29 37.79
CA TYR A 828 11.73 -23.30 38.97
C TYR A 828 11.07 -23.83 40.24
N LYS A 829 9.74 -23.79 40.38
CA LYS A 829 9.07 -24.43 41.54
C LYS A 829 8.99 -25.96 41.40
N THR A 830 8.85 -26.46 40.17
CA THR A 830 8.91 -27.90 39.88
C THR A 830 10.31 -28.50 40.08
N GLN A 831 11.37 -27.69 39.97
CA GLN A 831 12.76 -28.10 40.27
C GLN A 831 13.10 -28.12 41.77
N SER A 832 12.28 -27.52 42.63
CA SER A 832 12.48 -27.56 44.09
C SER A 832 11.74 -28.72 44.78
N ASP A 833 10.82 -29.37 44.07
CA ASP A 833 10.04 -30.52 44.56
C ASP A 833 10.63 -31.89 44.12
N ASN A 834 11.69 -31.87 43.31
CA ASN A 834 12.57 -33.01 42.97
C ASN A 834 13.94 -32.78 43.61
#